data_AF-U6D2B1-F1
#
_entry.id   AF-U6D2B1-F1
#
_cell.length_a   1.000
_cell.length_b   1.000
_cell.length_c   1.000
_cell.angle_alpha   90.00
_cell.angle_beta   90.00
_cell.angle_gamma   90.00
#
_symmetry.space_group_name_H-M   'P 1'
#
loop_
_entity.id
_entity.type
_entity.pdbx_description
1 polymer ?
#
loop_
_entity_poly.entity_id
_entity_poly.type
_entity_poly.pdbx_seq_one_letter_code
_entity_poly.pdbx_strand_id
1 'polypeptide(L)'
;MAESQLQRIIRDLQDAVMELSKEFKEAGEPITDDSTSLHKFSYKLEYLLQFDQKEKATLLGNRKDYWDYFCACLAKVKGANDGIRFVKSIPELRTSLGKGRAFIRYSLVHQRLADTLQQCFMNTKVTSDWYYVRSPFLKPKLSSDIVGQLYELTEVQFDLASRGYDLDAAWPTFARRTLAPGSSAYLWKPPSRSSSMSSLVSSYLQTQEMASSFDVSSPLNNEALEGFDEMRLELDQLEVREKRLQEQMQQLDRENQELRAAVSLQAEKLQAERERGLAAAEDKARLTHVVAELQKQREVTQAAQSAVEEFQKCLQALELGAAEKEGDYRSALRQLESVLEPLVQELEAARDPLGRKNQHSADVPDRLGAAEQKADMAPDTELLPGDSALEVQELREKLRALEGESCKAQELHRQQSAQLEQLAGELERKEEARAGLERLLEEMAPVQEELARKGQEAAQLRRQLQESLGHLSSLEQELADVRQEERQRREEKELLEQEARSLARQLRLLETRVAQLSQLVGDLEEQKKQFIRDKDHLSQKVGMLERLAVQRGPDGPTAGEKPAAQGPPDSSLRQVFEKPEEEQRSPQEGQTGDTQMQGSGQEEKLQQANRELEKELQNVLERNQLLEGKLQALQTDYQALQQREAAIRGSLASLESEQASIRHMGDQMEASLRAVKKAKETMRAQVAEKEAALQNKETECQQLQEEVGRCRQLAEARERELRALESQCHQQTQRIDALMAEHGQRGLGAPDDSAHQEPATPLALCQAQVETQPGGAG
;
A
#
# COMPACT_ATOMS: atom_id res chain seq x y z
N MET A 1 -7.36 -14.11 -44.95
CA MET A 1 -7.99 -14.28 -43.62
C MET A 1 -8.36 -12.94 -42.98
N ALA A 2 -7.41 -12.13 -42.50
CA ALA A 2 -7.72 -10.93 -41.70
C ALA A 2 -8.54 -9.82 -42.42
N GLU A 3 -8.48 -9.68 -43.75
CA GLU A 3 -9.34 -8.71 -44.46
C GLU A 3 -10.80 -9.18 -44.54
N SER A 4 -11.03 -10.49 -44.65
CA SER A 4 -12.36 -11.11 -44.54
C SER A 4 -12.95 -10.91 -43.13
N GLN A 5 -12.10 -10.93 -42.11
CA GLN A 5 -12.47 -10.61 -40.73
C GLN A 5 -12.79 -9.12 -40.56
N LEU A 6 -12.00 -8.20 -41.14
CA LEU A 6 -12.28 -6.76 -41.13
C LEU A 6 -13.65 -6.46 -41.76
N GLN A 7 -13.94 -7.03 -42.94
CA GLN A 7 -15.25 -6.89 -43.58
C GLN A 7 -16.40 -7.47 -42.74
N ARG A 8 -16.15 -8.53 -41.96
CA ARG A 8 -17.13 -9.04 -41.00
C ARG A 8 -17.36 -8.03 -39.88
N ILE A 9 -16.32 -7.48 -39.25
CA ILE A 9 -16.49 -6.51 -38.16
C ILE A 9 -17.19 -5.22 -38.62
N ILE A 10 -16.96 -4.77 -39.85
CA ILE A 10 -17.68 -3.61 -40.43
C ILE A 10 -19.19 -3.93 -40.61
N ARG A 11 -19.56 -5.15 -41.01
CA ARG A 11 -20.97 -5.58 -41.03
C ARG A 11 -21.54 -5.74 -39.62
N ASP A 12 -20.81 -6.41 -38.72
CA ASP A 12 -21.22 -6.57 -37.32
C ASP A 12 -21.45 -5.20 -36.62
N LEU A 13 -20.73 -4.14 -37.04
CA LEU A 13 -20.95 -2.75 -36.61
C LEU A 13 -22.22 -2.16 -37.24
N GLN A 14 -22.41 -2.31 -38.56
CA GLN A 14 -23.62 -1.89 -39.26
C GLN A 14 -24.87 -2.51 -38.65
N ASP A 15 -24.82 -3.81 -38.33
CA ASP A 15 -25.91 -4.51 -37.67
C ASP A 15 -26.20 -3.93 -36.28
N ALA A 16 -25.16 -3.58 -35.50
CA ALA A 16 -25.32 -2.95 -34.19
C ALA A 16 -25.88 -1.51 -34.29
N VAL A 17 -25.53 -0.76 -35.34
CA VAL A 17 -26.14 0.55 -35.65
C VAL A 17 -27.62 0.40 -35.98
N MET A 18 -27.98 -0.57 -36.84
CA MET A 18 -29.38 -0.82 -37.20
C MET A 18 -30.20 -1.31 -36.00
N GLU A 19 -29.62 -2.15 -35.13
CA GLU A 19 -30.22 -2.56 -33.86
C GLU A 19 -30.46 -1.36 -32.93
N LEU A 20 -29.47 -0.49 -32.72
CA LEU A 20 -29.61 0.74 -31.93
C LEU A 20 -30.70 1.67 -32.47
N SER A 21 -30.67 1.94 -33.78
CA SER A 21 -31.67 2.80 -34.43
C SER A 21 -33.08 2.18 -34.43
N LYS A 22 -33.20 0.86 -34.32
CA LYS A 22 -34.48 0.14 -34.14
C LYS A 22 -34.94 0.19 -32.68
N GLU A 23 -34.05 -0.12 -31.74
CA GLU A 23 -34.29 -0.11 -30.30
C GLU A 23 -34.81 1.24 -29.82
N PHE A 24 -34.20 2.35 -30.29
CA PHE A 24 -34.67 3.72 -30.02
C PHE A 24 -36.08 3.97 -30.59
N LYS A 25 -36.38 3.47 -31.79
CA LYS A 25 -37.69 3.65 -32.46
C LYS A 25 -38.79 2.75 -31.89
N GLU A 26 -38.43 1.63 -31.25
CA GLU A 26 -39.37 0.70 -30.59
C GLU A 26 -39.61 1.07 -29.12
N ALA A 27 -38.61 1.58 -28.41
CA ALA A 27 -38.74 2.04 -27.02
C ALA A 27 -39.35 3.45 -26.91
N GLY A 28 -38.99 4.37 -27.80
CA GLY A 28 -39.38 5.78 -27.72
C GLY A 28 -38.65 6.59 -26.64
N GLU A 29 -37.69 5.98 -25.95
CA GLU A 29 -36.83 6.57 -24.91
C GLU A 29 -35.36 6.52 -25.35
N PRO A 30 -34.47 7.42 -24.87
CA PRO A 30 -33.04 7.39 -25.20
C PRO A 30 -32.37 6.06 -24.83
N ILE A 31 -31.42 5.62 -25.66
CA ILE A 31 -30.63 4.41 -25.40
C ILE A 31 -29.77 4.59 -24.15
N THR A 32 -29.84 3.64 -23.21
CA THR A 32 -29.08 3.68 -21.95
C THR A 32 -28.02 2.56 -21.86
N ASP A 33 -27.23 2.56 -20.78
CA ASP A 33 -26.10 1.66 -20.55
C ASP A 33 -26.45 0.16 -20.35
N ASP A 34 -27.74 -0.20 -20.30
CA ASP A 34 -28.21 -1.60 -20.31
C ASP A 34 -28.49 -2.15 -21.73
N SER A 35 -28.40 -1.31 -22.77
CA SER A 35 -28.55 -1.74 -24.16
C SER A 35 -27.45 -2.72 -24.60
N THR A 36 -27.86 -3.96 -24.90
CA THR A 36 -26.94 -4.97 -25.47
C THR A 36 -26.44 -4.59 -26.86
N SER A 37 -27.22 -3.82 -27.62
CA SER A 37 -26.87 -3.26 -28.93
C SER A 37 -25.79 -2.18 -28.79
N LEU A 38 -25.89 -1.29 -27.79
CA LEU A 38 -24.85 -0.32 -27.45
C LEU A 38 -23.54 -1.01 -27.06
N HIS A 39 -23.63 -2.04 -26.22
CA HIS A 39 -22.46 -2.82 -25.82
C HIS A 39 -21.79 -3.50 -27.04
N LYS A 40 -22.58 -4.16 -27.90
CA LYS A 40 -22.13 -4.74 -29.17
C LYS A 40 -21.45 -3.68 -30.05
N PHE A 41 -22.11 -2.54 -30.27
CA PHE A 41 -21.59 -1.41 -31.06
C PHE A 41 -20.23 -0.93 -30.54
N SER A 42 -20.12 -0.65 -29.23
CA SER A 42 -18.90 -0.16 -28.59
C SER A 42 -17.70 -1.08 -28.80
N TYR A 43 -17.86 -2.39 -28.62
CA TYR A 43 -16.79 -3.36 -28.86
C TYR A 43 -16.40 -3.46 -30.35
N LYS A 44 -17.34 -3.34 -31.29
CA LYS A 44 -17.03 -3.36 -32.73
C LYS A 44 -16.28 -2.10 -33.15
N LEU A 45 -16.66 -0.93 -32.62
CA LEU A 45 -15.96 0.32 -32.90
C LEU A 45 -14.57 0.36 -32.26
N GLU A 46 -14.42 -0.08 -31.00
CA GLU A 46 -13.13 -0.23 -30.33
C GLU A 46 -12.18 -1.17 -31.10
N TYR A 47 -12.68 -2.32 -31.56
CA TYR A 47 -11.90 -3.24 -32.39
C TYR A 47 -11.39 -2.55 -33.67
N LEU A 48 -12.23 -1.78 -34.37
CA LEU A 48 -11.79 -1.07 -35.58
C LEU A 48 -10.76 0.02 -35.25
N LEU A 49 -10.91 0.72 -34.13
CA LEU A 49 -9.98 1.76 -33.66
C LEU A 49 -8.62 1.21 -33.21
N GLN A 50 -8.54 -0.07 -32.83
CA GLN A 50 -7.30 -0.80 -32.54
C GLN A 50 -6.77 -1.61 -33.73
N PHE A 51 -7.58 -1.88 -34.76
CA PHE A 51 -7.19 -2.70 -35.91
C PHE A 51 -6.11 -2.02 -36.77
N ASP A 52 -4.97 -2.71 -36.92
CA ASP A 52 -3.79 -2.22 -37.66
C ASP A 52 -3.23 -0.89 -37.09
N GLN A 53 -3.52 -0.59 -35.82
CA GLN A 53 -2.95 0.56 -35.09
C GLN A 53 -1.46 0.34 -34.82
N LYS A 54 -0.66 1.40 -34.91
CA LYS A 54 0.77 1.40 -34.58
C LYS A 54 0.95 1.55 -33.08
N GLU A 55 1.67 0.62 -32.45
CA GLU A 55 2.02 0.73 -31.03
C GLU A 55 2.83 2.00 -30.76
N LYS A 56 2.47 2.72 -29.69
CA LYS A 56 3.12 3.95 -29.23
C LYS A 56 3.07 4.02 -27.71
N ALA A 57 4.06 4.67 -27.13
CA ALA A 57 4.13 4.94 -25.70
C ALA A 57 4.40 6.43 -25.42
N THR A 58 4.31 6.81 -24.14
CA THR A 58 4.93 8.03 -23.62
C THR A 58 6.40 7.80 -23.28
N LEU A 59 7.15 8.87 -22.98
CA LEU A 59 8.52 8.77 -22.46
C LEU A 59 8.63 8.00 -21.13
N LEU A 60 7.51 7.86 -20.40
CA LEU A 60 7.40 7.10 -19.15
C LEU A 60 6.83 5.69 -19.36
N GLY A 61 6.94 5.13 -20.57
CA GLY A 61 6.50 3.77 -20.90
C GLY A 61 4.99 3.57 -21.05
N ASN A 62 4.14 4.45 -20.48
CA ASN A 62 2.67 4.32 -20.57
C ASN A 62 2.21 4.17 -22.03
N ARG A 63 1.52 3.06 -22.33
CA ARG A 63 0.94 2.74 -23.64
C ARG A 63 -0.10 3.78 -24.05
N LYS A 64 -0.03 4.20 -25.30
CA LYS A 64 -1.03 5.05 -25.96
C LYS A 64 -2.00 4.19 -26.76
N ASP A 65 -3.18 4.73 -27.03
CA ASP A 65 -4.23 4.08 -27.81
C ASP A 65 -5.04 5.12 -28.60
N TYR A 66 -6.19 4.75 -29.17
CA TYR A 66 -7.00 5.57 -30.08
C TYR A 66 -7.47 6.93 -29.48
N TRP A 67 -7.47 7.09 -28.16
CA TRP A 67 -7.62 8.38 -27.48
C TRP A 67 -6.52 9.39 -27.83
N ASP A 68 -5.26 8.96 -27.87
CA ASP A 68 -4.12 9.81 -28.23
C ASP A 68 -4.18 10.18 -29.72
N TYR A 69 -4.72 9.30 -30.57
CA TYR A 69 -5.04 9.59 -31.97
C TYR A 69 -6.15 10.65 -32.08
N PHE A 70 -7.26 10.53 -31.34
CA PHE A 70 -8.29 11.58 -31.28
C PHE A 70 -7.73 12.92 -30.79
N CYS A 71 -6.89 12.91 -29.75
CA CYS A 71 -6.17 14.10 -29.30
C CYS A 71 -5.29 14.70 -30.41
N ALA A 72 -4.54 13.88 -31.16
CA ALA A 72 -3.66 14.34 -32.24
C ALA A 72 -4.45 14.94 -33.43
N CYS A 73 -5.62 14.39 -33.75
CA CYS A 73 -6.50 14.91 -34.80
C CYS A 73 -7.27 16.17 -34.39
N LEU A 74 -7.82 16.22 -33.17
CA LEU A 74 -8.88 17.16 -32.80
C LEU A 74 -8.43 18.31 -31.87
N ALA A 75 -7.32 18.20 -31.15
CA ALA A 75 -6.94 19.20 -30.13
C ALA A 75 -6.65 20.61 -30.69
N LYS A 76 -6.47 20.75 -32.01
CA LYS A 76 -6.28 22.04 -32.71
C LYS A 76 -7.52 22.49 -33.51
N VAL A 77 -8.60 21.69 -33.54
CA VAL A 77 -9.82 21.98 -34.29
C VAL A 77 -10.81 22.70 -33.37
N LYS A 78 -11.12 23.97 -33.69
CA LYS A 78 -12.11 24.76 -32.92
C LYS A 78 -13.49 24.10 -33.00
N GLY A 79 -14.17 23.94 -31.88
CA GLY A 79 -15.52 23.34 -31.79
C GLY A 79 -15.56 21.81 -31.74
N ALA A 80 -14.50 21.12 -32.17
CA ALA A 80 -14.39 19.65 -32.03
C ALA A 80 -13.60 19.23 -30.76
N ASN A 81 -13.10 20.20 -29.98
CA ASN A 81 -12.25 19.95 -28.81
C ASN A 81 -13.02 19.88 -27.48
N ASP A 82 -14.35 20.00 -27.47
CA ASP A 82 -15.17 19.95 -26.24
C ASP A 82 -15.08 18.59 -25.53
N GLY A 83 -15.29 17.49 -26.25
CA GLY A 83 -15.12 16.14 -25.69
C GLY A 83 -13.69 15.85 -25.25
N ILE A 84 -12.70 16.44 -25.92
CA ILE A 84 -11.28 16.33 -25.54
C ILE A 84 -11.00 17.09 -24.23
N ARG A 85 -11.72 18.19 -23.94
CA ARG A 85 -11.66 18.88 -22.66
C ARG A 85 -12.41 18.10 -21.58
N PHE A 86 -13.64 17.70 -21.85
CA PHE A 86 -14.50 16.94 -20.93
C PHE A 86 -13.81 15.67 -20.39
N VAL A 87 -13.26 14.82 -21.26
CA VAL A 87 -12.58 13.58 -20.85
C VAL A 87 -11.28 13.85 -20.07
N LYS A 88 -10.64 15.01 -20.28
CA LYS A 88 -9.47 15.42 -19.48
C LYS A 88 -9.82 15.96 -18.10
N SER A 89 -11.07 16.37 -17.88
CA SER A 89 -11.61 16.77 -16.56
C SER A 89 -12.25 15.62 -15.76
N ILE A 90 -12.07 14.37 -16.18
CA ILE A 90 -12.47 13.17 -15.42
C ILE A 90 -11.21 12.56 -14.77
N PRO A 91 -10.87 12.91 -13.51
CA PRO A 91 -9.67 12.41 -12.84
C PRO A 91 -9.69 10.89 -12.59
N GLU A 92 -10.87 10.27 -12.60
CA GLU A 92 -11.03 8.82 -12.41
C GLU A 92 -10.41 7.99 -13.54
N LEU A 93 -10.30 8.54 -14.75
CA LEU A 93 -9.77 7.83 -15.92
C LEU A 93 -8.24 7.91 -15.93
N ARG A 94 -7.57 6.76 -15.75
CA ARG A 94 -6.11 6.64 -15.62
C ARG A 94 -5.45 6.31 -16.96
N THR A 95 -5.98 5.37 -17.73
CA THR A 95 -5.36 4.92 -19.00
C THR A 95 -5.76 5.79 -20.21
N SER A 96 -5.12 5.57 -21.36
CA SER A 96 -5.61 6.08 -22.66
C SER A 96 -6.80 5.29 -23.20
N LEU A 97 -6.98 4.02 -22.81
CA LEU A 97 -8.08 3.18 -23.27
C LEU A 97 -9.41 3.67 -22.66
N GLY A 98 -9.49 3.81 -21.34
CA GLY A 98 -10.69 4.32 -20.66
C GLY A 98 -11.07 5.73 -21.07
N LYS A 99 -10.08 6.61 -21.33
CA LYS A 99 -10.30 7.93 -21.94
C LYS A 99 -10.87 7.84 -23.36
N GLY A 100 -10.42 6.88 -24.16
CA GLY A 100 -10.98 6.60 -25.48
C GLY A 100 -12.44 6.18 -25.41
N ARG A 101 -12.77 5.26 -24.50
CA ARG A 101 -14.14 4.79 -24.24
C ARG A 101 -15.04 5.92 -23.77
N ALA A 102 -14.59 6.74 -22.82
CA ALA A 102 -15.31 7.93 -22.36
C ALA A 102 -15.56 8.94 -23.48
N PHE A 103 -14.61 9.14 -24.39
CA PHE A 103 -14.77 10.03 -25.54
C PHE A 103 -15.80 9.52 -26.56
N ILE A 104 -15.84 8.21 -26.82
CA ILE A 104 -16.87 7.61 -27.67
C ILE A 104 -18.26 7.80 -27.05
N ARG A 105 -18.41 7.51 -25.74
CA ARG A 105 -19.67 7.71 -24.99
C ARG A 105 -20.14 9.16 -25.04
N TYR A 106 -19.25 10.12 -24.76
CA TYR A 106 -19.53 11.55 -24.87
C TYR A 106 -20.03 11.93 -26.28
N SER A 107 -19.38 11.42 -27.32
CA SER A 107 -19.73 11.72 -28.72
C SER A 107 -21.04 11.08 -29.19
N LEU A 108 -21.51 10.01 -28.55
CA LEU A 108 -22.87 9.47 -28.73
C LEU A 108 -23.91 10.38 -28.07
N VAL A 109 -23.76 10.68 -26.78
CA VAL A 109 -24.67 11.56 -26.01
C VAL A 109 -24.87 12.94 -26.67
N HIS A 110 -23.81 13.49 -27.29
CA HIS A 110 -23.86 14.79 -27.97
C HIS A 110 -24.19 14.70 -29.48
N GLN A 111 -24.48 13.51 -30.01
CA GLN A 111 -24.80 13.27 -31.43
C GLN A 111 -23.73 13.82 -32.40
N ARG A 112 -22.44 13.60 -32.10
CA ARG A 112 -21.29 14.07 -32.91
C ARG A 112 -20.32 12.97 -33.33
N LEU A 113 -20.58 11.69 -33.05
CA LEU A 113 -19.61 10.60 -33.28
C LEU A 113 -19.21 10.45 -34.76
N ALA A 114 -20.17 10.54 -35.68
CA ALA A 114 -19.91 10.49 -37.12
C ALA A 114 -19.04 11.66 -37.59
N ASP A 115 -19.45 12.91 -37.30
CA ASP A 115 -18.68 14.13 -37.58
C ASP A 115 -17.25 14.05 -37.03
N THR A 116 -17.11 13.58 -35.79
CA THR A 116 -15.84 13.49 -35.05
C THR A 116 -14.88 12.47 -35.67
N LEU A 117 -15.37 11.29 -36.05
CA LEU A 117 -14.56 10.26 -36.69
C LEU A 117 -14.23 10.61 -38.14
N GLN A 118 -15.17 11.21 -38.89
CA GLN A 118 -14.90 11.78 -40.21
C GLN A 118 -13.77 12.82 -40.16
N GLN A 119 -13.83 13.76 -39.22
CA GLN A 119 -12.79 14.78 -39.02
C GLN A 119 -11.43 14.18 -38.67
N CYS A 120 -11.39 13.02 -38.00
CA CYS A 120 -10.17 12.26 -37.76
C CYS A 120 -9.64 11.60 -39.04
N PHE A 121 -10.47 10.84 -39.76
CA PHE A 121 -10.05 10.09 -40.96
C PHE A 121 -9.64 11.02 -42.12
N MET A 122 -10.26 12.20 -42.23
CA MET A 122 -9.86 13.25 -43.18
C MET A 122 -8.46 13.82 -42.89
N ASN A 123 -7.94 13.68 -41.66
CA ASN A 123 -6.56 14.03 -41.33
C ASN A 123 -5.62 12.88 -41.74
N THR A 124 -5.46 12.66 -43.05
CA THR A 124 -4.71 11.53 -43.62
C THR A 124 -3.27 11.46 -43.10
N LYS A 125 -2.63 12.61 -42.82
CA LYS A 125 -1.30 12.65 -42.21
C LYS A 125 -1.29 11.98 -40.83
N VAL A 126 -2.07 12.49 -39.88
CA VAL A 126 -2.12 11.92 -38.53
C VAL A 126 -2.64 10.48 -38.55
N THR A 127 -3.63 10.17 -39.38
CA THR A 127 -4.11 8.78 -39.56
C THR A 127 -3.00 7.85 -40.06
N SER A 128 -2.15 8.31 -40.99
CA SER A 128 -0.99 7.53 -41.47
C SER A 128 0.14 7.42 -40.43
N ASP A 129 0.30 8.41 -39.54
CA ASP A 129 1.23 8.33 -38.42
C ASP A 129 0.76 7.30 -37.36
N TRP A 130 -0.55 7.09 -37.22
CA TRP A 130 -1.18 6.24 -36.21
C TRP A 130 -1.54 4.82 -36.66
N TYR A 131 -1.79 4.59 -37.95
CA TYR A 131 -2.22 3.29 -38.49
C TYR A 131 -1.29 2.75 -39.58
N TYR A 132 -1.30 1.43 -39.75
CA TYR A 132 -0.72 0.73 -40.90
C TYR A 132 -1.75 0.59 -42.04
N VAL A 133 -1.28 0.19 -43.22
CA VAL A 133 -2.00 0.30 -44.52
C VAL A 133 -3.22 -0.61 -44.69
N ARG A 134 -3.48 -1.55 -43.78
CA ARG A 134 -4.66 -2.43 -43.84
C ARG A 134 -5.85 -1.84 -43.08
N SER A 135 -5.62 -0.86 -42.20
CA SER A 135 -6.66 -0.12 -41.47
C SER A 135 -7.74 0.42 -42.43
N PRO A 136 -9.04 0.31 -42.08
CA PRO A 136 -10.11 0.86 -42.91
C PRO A 136 -10.04 2.40 -43.01
N PHE A 137 -9.43 3.08 -42.03
CA PHE A 137 -9.37 4.55 -41.97
C PHE A 137 -8.44 5.17 -43.01
N LEU A 138 -7.54 4.38 -43.60
CA LEU A 138 -6.68 4.79 -44.71
C LEU A 138 -7.22 4.37 -46.09
N LYS A 139 -8.40 3.73 -46.14
CA LYS A 139 -9.05 3.25 -47.36
C LYS A 139 -10.33 4.07 -47.57
N PRO A 140 -10.34 5.15 -48.39
CA PRO A 140 -11.43 6.13 -48.46
C PRO A 140 -12.83 5.54 -48.51
N LYS A 141 -13.03 4.49 -49.32
CA LYS A 141 -14.31 3.76 -49.41
C LYS A 141 -14.74 3.13 -48.08
N LEU A 142 -13.86 2.39 -47.40
CA LEU A 142 -14.22 1.78 -46.10
C LEU A 142 -14.42 2.83 -45.01
N SER A 143 -13.65 3.93 -45.02
CA SER A 143 -13.88 5.04 -44.10
C SER A 143 -15.21 5.77 -44.36
N SER A 144 -15.62 5.95 -45.63
CA SER A 144 -16.94 6.52 -45.96
C SER A 144 -18.08 5.57 -45.64
N ASP A 145 -17.89 4.26 -45.86
CA ASP A 145 -18.90 3.24 -45.53
C ASP A 145 -19.15 3.21 -44.00
N ILE A 146 -18.09 3.22 -43.18
CA ILE A 146 -18.17 3.28 -41.71
C ILE A 146 -18.79 4.61 -41.23
N VAL A 147 -18.34 5.76 -41.75
CA VAL A 147 -18.88 7.07 -41.36
C VAL A 147 -20.34 7.21 -41.77
N GLY A 148 -20.72 6.72 -42.95
CA GLY A 148 -22.10 6.71 -43.43
C GLY A 148 -23.04 5.94 -42.51
N GLN A 149 -22.62 4.75 -42.04
CA GLN A 149 -23.36 4.00 -41.02
C GLN A 149 -23.50 4.81 -39.73
N LEU A 150 -22.44 5.46 -39.26
CA LEU A 150 -22.46 6.21 -38.00
C LEU A 150 -23.39 7.45 -38.02
N TYR A 151 -23.71 8.01 -39.19
CA TYR A 151 -24.66 9.13 -39.28
C TYR A 151 -26.10 8.73 -38.93
N GLU A 152 -26.49 7.45 -39.06
CA GLU A 152 -27.79 6.96 -38.55
C GLU A 152 -27.92 7.18 -37.03
N LEU A 153 -26.81 7.11 -36.29
CA LEU A 153 -26.79 7.38 -34.84
C LEU A 153 -26.83 8.88 -34.50
N THR A 154 -26.79 9.79 -35.47
CA THR A 154 -26.99 11.23 -35.23
C THR A 154 -28.47 11.55 -34.93
N GLU A 155 -29.41 10.72 -35.37
CA GLU A 155 -30.84 10.85 -35.02
C GLU A 155 -31.23 10.12 -33.73
N VAL A 156 -30.40 9.16 -33.28
CA VAL A 156 -30.62 8.39 -32.04
C VAL A 156 -30.21 9.21 -30.81
N GLN A 157 -31.02 9.17 -29.75
CA GLN A 157 -30.69 9.80 -28.47
C GLN A 157 -30.08 8.76 -27.52
N PHE A 158 -29.11 9.19 -26.70
CA PHE A 158 -28.35 8.34 -25.80
C PHE A 158 -28.24 8.99 -24.41
N ASP A 159 -28.74 8.31 -23.37
CA ASP A 159 -28.59 8.73 -21.96
C ASP A 159 -27.59 7.80 -21.25
N LEU A 160 -26.31 8.17 -21.35
CA LEU A 160 -25.19 7.33 -20.88
C LEU A 160 -24.51 7.99 -19.68
N ALA A 161 -24.37 7.26 -18.57
CA ALA A 161 -23.79 7.85 -17.37
C ALA A 161 -22.31 8.21 -17.57
N SER A 162 -21.95 9.44 -17.17
CA SER A 162 -20.63 10.05 -17.37
C SER A 162 -19.56 9.53 -16.41
N ARG A 163 -19.98 8.99 -15.27
CA ARG A 163 -19.15 8.45 -14.18
C ARG A 163 -19.81 7.20 -13.58
N GLY A 164 -19.10 6.50 -12.69
CA GLY A 164 -19.64 5.34 -11.94
C GLY A 164 -19.36 3.96 -12.55
N TYR A 165 -18.61 3.89 -13.65
CA TYR A 165 -18.04 2.64 -14.19
C TYR A 165 -16.52 2.79 -14.33
N ASP A 166 -15.78 1.71 -14.11
CA ASP A 166 -14.36 1.65 -14.46
C ASP A 166 -14.21 1.39 -15.97
N LEU A 167 -14.09 2.49 -16.72
CA LEU A 167 -13.87 2.43 -18.17
C LEU A 167 -12.44 2.01 -18.54
N ASP A 168 -11.47 2.12 -17.63
CA ASP A 168 -10.12 1.59 -17.88
C ASP A 168 -10.16 0.05 -17.94
N ALA A 169 -10.97 -0.58 -17.09
CA ALA A 169 -11.25 -2.01 -17.16
C ALA A 169 -12.17 -2.38 -18.34
N ALA A 170 -13.42 -1.94 -18.35
CA ALA A 170 -14.46 -2.49 -19.22
C ALA A 170 -15.44 -1.46 -19.80
N TRP A 171 -16.23 -1.88 -20.79
CA TRP A 171 -17.43 -1.15 -21.21
C TRP A 171 -18.58 -1.39 -20.22
N PRO A 172 -19.49 -0.43 -20.01
CA PRO A 172 -20.67 -0.62 -19.16
C PRO A 172 -21.63 -1.68 -19.72
N THR A 173 -22.25 -2.44 -18.82
CA THR A 173 -23.13 -3.58 -19.13
C THR A 173 -24.52 -3.48 -18.48
N PHE A 174 -24.78 -2.41 -17.72
CA PHE A 174 -26.03 -2.14 -17.04
C PHE A 174 -26.16 -0.64 -16.77
N ALA A 175 -27.39 -0.14 -16.73
CA ALA A 175 -27.68 1.26 -16.45
C ALA A 175 -27.77 1.58 -14.95
N ARG A 176 -26.90 2.48 -14.48
CA ARG A 176 -27.15 3.25 -13.25
C ARG A 176 -28.21 4.31 -13.51
N ARG A 177 -29.49 3.96 -13.41
CA ARG A 177 -30.61 4.90 -13.62
C ARG A 177 -30.51 6.11 -12.69
N THR A 178 -30.14 7.27 -13.24
CA THR A 178 -30.27 8.59 -12.59
C THR A 178 -31.70 9.10 -12.66
N LEU A 179 -32.66 8.29 -12.20
CA LEU A 179 -34.08 8.62 -12.15
C LEU A 179 -34.62 8.39 -10.73
N ALA A 180 -34.98 9.48 -10.06
CA ALA A 180 -35.84 9.41 -8.87
C ALA A 180 -37.23 8.88 -9.28
N PRO A 181 -37.91 8.06 -8.44
CA PRO A 181 -39.21 7.51 -8.79
C PRO A 181 -40.25 8.61 -9.04
N GLY A 182 -40.66 8.78 -10.30
CA GLY A 182 -41.69 9.76 -10.70
C GLY A 182 -41.28 10.72 -11.82
N SER A 183 -40.00 10.82 -12.19
CA SER A 183 -39.60 11.62 -13.36
C SER A 183 -40.01 10.92 -14.67
N SER A 184 -40.67 11.65 -15.58
CA SER A 184 -41.12 11.14 -16.87
C SER A 184 -40.06 11.36 -17.96
N ALA A 185 -39.92 10.41 -18.88
CA ALA A 185 -38.95 10.45 -19.98
C ALA A 185 -39.03 11.73 -20.84
N TYR A 186 -40.21 12.38 -20.90
CA TYR A 186 -40.42 13.65 -21.63
C TYR A 186 -39.63 14.86 -21.09
N LEU A 187 -38.90 14.72 -19.98
CA LEU A 187 -38.01 15.77 -19.44
C LEU A 187 -36.58 15.74 -20.00
N TRP A 188 -36.17 14.68 -20.72
CA TRP A 188 -34.81 14.60 -21.29
C TRP A 188 -34.67 15.59 -22.46
N LYS A 189 -33.76 16.57 -22.33
CA LYS A 189 -33.46 17.56 -23.38
C LYS A 189 -32.11 17.25 -24.04
N PRO A 190 -32.04 17.07 -25.36
CA PRO A 190 -30.78 16.75 -26.04
C PRO A 190 -29.77 17.91 -25.93
N PRO A 191 -28.47 17.64 -25.63
CA PRO A 191 -27.43 18.66 -25.60
C PRO A 191 -27.27 19.38 -26.95
N SER A 192 -27.54 20.68 -26.98
CA SER A 192 -27.55 21.47 -28.22
C SER A 192 -26.21 21.44 -28.97
N ARG A 193 -26.24 21.32 -30.30
CA ARG A 193 -25.05 21.14 -31.16
C ARG A 193 -24.06 22.33 -31.18
N SER A 194 -24.33 23.42 -30.45
CA SER A 194 -23.54 24.68 -30.45
C SER A 194 -23.32 25.29 -29.07
N SER A 195 -23.53 24.56 -27.96
CA SER A 195 -23.35 25.08 -26.60
C SER A 195 -21.88 25.13 -26.17
N SER A 196 -21.42 26.29 -25.71
CA SER A 196 -20.15 26.42 -24.97
C SER A 196 -20.27 25.86 -23.55
N MET A 197 -19.13 25.49 -22.95
CA MET A 197 -19.04 24.75 -21.67
C MET A 197 -19.96 25.25 -20.55
N SER A 198 -20.17 26.57 -20.41
CA SER A 198 -21.04 27.17 -19.40
C SER A 198 -22.47 26.61 -19.40
N SER A 199 -23.02 26.27 -20.58
CA SER A 199 -24.38 25.74 -20.70
C SER A 199 -24.49 24.25 -20.33
N LEU A 200 -23.42 23.47 -20.48
CA LEU A 200 -23.41 22.05 -20.10
C LEU A 200 -23.35 21.86 -18.58
N VAL A 201 -22.74 22.81 -17.85
CA VAL A 201 -22.76 22.83 -16.38
C VAL A 201 -24.15 23.23 -15.86
N SER A 202 -24.74 24.32 -16.40
CA SER A 202 -26.10 24.73 -16.00
C SER A 202 -27.14 23.63 -16.22
N SER A 203 -27.08 22.90 -17.35
CA SER A 203 -28.06 21.85 -17.65
C SER A 203 -27.97 20.61 -16.75
N TYR A 204 -26.93 20.48 -15.91
CA TYR A 204 -26.78 19.40 -14.92
C TYR A 204 -27.22 19.85 -13.50
N LEU A 205 -27.32 21.16 -13.26
CA LEU A 205 -27.83 21.76 -12.02
C LEU A 205 -29.32 22.15 -12.13
N GLN A 206 -29.81 22.49 -13.33
CA GLN A 206 -31.22 22.83 -13.60
C GLN A 206 -32.21 21.66 -13.51
N THR A 207 -31.83 20.52 -12.91
CA THR A 207 -32.73 19.42 -12.59
C THR A 207 -33.28 19.49 -11.15
N GLN A 208 -32.80 20.44 -10.32
CA GLN A 208 -33.23 20.57 -8.92
C GLN A 208 -34.14 21.79 -8.65
N GLU A 209 -34.29 22.75 -9.56
CA GLU A 209 -35.15 23.91 -9.36
C GLU A 209 -36.16 24.19 -10.50
N MET A 210 -37.32 24.70 -10.08
CA MET A 210 -38.46 25.23 -10.85
C MET A 210 -39.10 24.36 -11.93
N ALA A 211 -40.07 23.57 -11.47
CA ALA A 211 -41.33 23.42 -12.20
C ALA A 211 -42.23 24.67 -12.00
N SER A 212 -41.99 25.74 -12.77
CA SER A 212 -42.97 26.84 -12.96
C SER A 212 -42.63 27.71 -14.16
N SER A 213 -43.58 27.89 -15.07
CA SER A 213 -43.52 28.84 -16.19
C SER A 213 -44.44 30.03 -15.94
N PHE A 214 -43.97 31.27 -16.16
CA PHE A 214 -44.65 32.27 -17.00
C PHE A 214 -43.68 33.43 -17.33
N ASP A 215 -44.18 34.56 -17.83
CA ASP A 215 -43.55 35.31 -18.92
C ASP A 215 -43.12 36.77 -18.58
N VAL A 216 -42.25 37.34 -19.43
CA VAL A 216 -42.03 38.79 -19.70
C VAL A 216 -41.44 39.73 -18.61
N SER A 217 -40.24 40.26 -18.95
CA SER A 217 -39.62 41.57 -18.62
C SER A 217 -39.28 41.99 -17.17
N SER A 218 -37.97 42.28 -16.98
CA SER A 218 -37.28 43.35 -16.20
C SER A 218 -37.82 43.86 -14.84
N PRO A 219 -36.96 44.22 -13.86
CA PRO A 219 -35.51 44.48 -13.96
C PRO A 219 -34.67 43.90 -12.80
N LEU A 220 -34.08 42.70 -12.96
CA LEU A 220 -33.20 42.09 -11.95
C LEU A 220 -31.73 42.09 -12.38
N ASN A 221 -30.89 42.83 -11.65
CA ASN A 221 -29.42 42.83 -11.84
C ASN A 221 -28.61 43.05 -10.54
N ASN A 222 -29.24 43.01 -9.36
CA ASN A 222 -28.55 43.03 -8.06
C ASN A 222 -28.60 41.66 -7.37
N GLU A 223 -29.80 41.10 -7.16
CA GLU A 223 -30.00 39.78 -6.52
C GLU A 223 -29.23 38.65 -7.23
N ALA A 224 -29.11 38.75 -8.56
CA ALA A 224 -28.31 37.83 -9.37
C ALA A 224 -26.81 37.83 -9.03
N LEU A 225 -26.28 38.91 -8.45
CA LEU A 225 -24.88 39.03 -8.06
C LEU A 225 -24.63 38.38 -6.69
N GLU A 226 -25.53 38.61 -5.72
CA GLU A 226 -25.45 38.03 -4.38
C GLU A 226 -25.53 36.50 -4.44
N GLY A 227 -26.44 35.95 -5.26
CA GLY A 227 -26.51 34.51 -5.53
C GLY A 227 -25.28 33.91 -6.22
N PHE A 228 -24.46 34.70 -6.94
CA PHE A 228 -23.17 34.21 -7.46
C PHE A 228 -22.09 34.10 -6.39
N ASP A 229 -22.10 34.96 -5.37
CA ASP A 229 -21.11 34.92 -4.29
C ASP A 229 -21.49 33.89 -3.21
N GLU A 230 -22.77 33.65 -2.95
CA GLU A 230 -23.22 32.49 -2.15
C GLU A 230 -22.88 31.16 -2.83
N MET A 231 -23.12 31.05 -4.14
CA MET A 231 -22.76 29.86 -4.94
C MET A 231 -21.23 29.65 -5.06
N ARG A 232 -20.42 30.72 -4.98
CA ARG A 232 -18.95 30.60 -4.80
C ARG A 232 -18.60 30.02 -3.43
N LEU A 233 -19.24 30.51 -2.37
CA LEU A 233 -18.97 30.07 -1.01
C LEU A 233 -19.36 28.60 -0.78
N GLU A 234 -20.40 28.11 -1.45
CA GLU A 234 -20.71 26.68 -1.53
C GLU A 234 -19.65 25.90 -2.32
N LEU A 235 -19.22 26.41 -3.48
CA LEU A 235 -18.20 25.75 -4.32
C LEU A 235 -16.86 25.60 -3.58
N ASP A 236 -16.42 26.64 -2.86
CA ASP A 236 -15.20 26.61 -2.04
C ASP A 236 -15.33 25.60 -0.88
N GLN A 237 -16.49 25.55 -0.21
CA GLN A 237 -16.77 24.53 0.81
C GLN A 237 -16.78 23.11 0.23
N LEU A 238 -17.30 22.93 -0.98
CA LEU A 238 -17.30 21.65 -1.68
C LEU A 238 -15.89 21.24 -2.13
N GLU A 239 -15.04 22.16 -2.61
CA GLU A 239 -13.62 21.90 -2.89
C GLU A 239 -12.85 21.50 -1.63
N VAL A 240 -13.08 22.18 -0.49
CA VAL A 240 -12.47 21.82 0.80
C VAL A 240 -12.94 20.43 1.25
N ARG A 241 -14.22 20.11 1.06
CA ARG A 241 -14.79 18.79 1.38
C ARG A 241 -14.26 17.69 0.46
N GLU A 242 -14.08 17.96 -0.83
CA GLU A 242 -13.45 17.03 -1.77
C GLU A 242 -11.99 16.77 -1.38
N LYS A 243 -11.20 17.80 -1.11
CA LYS A 243 -9.80 17.66 -0.66
C LYS A 243 -9.71 16.79 0.60
N ARG A 244 -10.56 17.04 1.60
CA ARG A 244 -10.62 16.24 2.84
C ARG A 244 -10.99 14.77 2.59
N LEU A 245 -11.90 14.50 1.64
CA LEU A 245 -12.25 13.13 1.22
C LEU A 245 -11.12 12.46 0.42
N GLN A 246 -10.42 13.19 -0.44
CA GLN A 246 -9.24 12.70 -1.16
C GLN A 246 -8.08 12.38 -0.20
N GLU A 247 -7.88 13.19 0.84
CA GLU A 247 -6.91 12.93 1.92
C GLU A 247 -7.27 11.67 2.72
N GLN A 248 -8.56 11.51 3.08
CA GLN A 248 -9.05 10.29 3.73
C GLN A 248 -8.90 9.05 2.84
N MET A 249 -9.16 9.15 1.53
CA MET A 249 -8.88 8.08 0.57
C MET A 249 -7.40 7.73 0.51
N GLN A 250 -6.51 8.71 0.41
CA GLN A 250 -5.06 8.47 0.40
C GLN A 250 -4.56 7.84 1.70
N GLN A 251 -5.16 8.18 2.84
CA GLN A 251 -4.84 7.58 4.13
C GLN A 251 -5.29 6.10 4.19
N LEU A 252 -6.54 5.82 3.80
CA LEU A 252 -7.06 4.44 3.71
C LEU A 252 -6.33 3.58 2.66
N ASP A 253 -5.81 4.18 1.58
CA ASP A 253 -4.97 3.50 0.58
C ASP A 253 -3.59 3.13 1.15
N ARG A 254 -2.99 3.97 2.02
CA ARG A 254 -1.74 3.63 2.74
C ARG A 254 -1.98 2.49 3.73
N GLU A 255 -3.01 2.61 4.56
CA GLU A 255 -3.40 1.58 5.53
C GLU A 255 -3.71 0.24 4.83
N ASN A 256 -4.35 0.26 3.65
CA ASN A 256 -4.54 -0.95 2.82
C ASN A 256 -3.22 -1.53 2.30
N GLN A 257 -2.22 -0.70 1.97
CA GLN A 257 -0.90 -1.17 1.52
C GLN A 257 -0.10 -1.77 2.68
N GLU A 258 -0.13 -1.13 3.85
CA GLU A 258 0.51 -1.61 5.08
C GLU A 258 -0.13 -2.93 5.56
N LEU A 259 -1.46 -3.03 5.57
CA LEU A 259 -2.17 -4.27 5.87
C LEU A 259 -1.84 -5.39 4.88
N ARG A 260 -1.72 -5.10 3.57
CA ARG A 260 -1.32 -6.09 2.56
C ARG A 260 0.12 -6.57 2.77
N ALA A 261 1.05 -5.67 3.11
CA ALA A 261 2.44 -6.02 3.43
C ALA A 261 2.55 -6.82 4.74
N ALA A 262 1.75 -6.50 5.75
CA ALA A 262 1.67 -7.29 6.98
C ALA A 262 1.12 -8.70 6.73
N VAL A 263 0.10 -8.83 5.88
CA VAL A 263 -0.47 -10.12 5.47
C VAL A 263 0.50 -10.95 4.64
N SER A 264 1.26 -10.36 3.70
CA SER A 264 2.29 -11.10 2.95
C SER A 264 3.42 -11.57 3.86
N LEU A 265 3.93 -10.70 4.75
CA LEU A 265 4.94 -11.06 5.74
C LEU A 265 4.46 -12.15 6.72
N GLN A 266 3.16 -12.17 7.05
CA GLN A 266 2.57 -13.23 7.87
C GLN A 266 2.42 -14.54 7.09
N ALA A 267 2.08 -14.48 5.79
CA ALA A 267 2.03 -15.66 4.92
C ALA A 267 3.42 -16.28 4.73
N GLU A 268 4.46 -15.47 4.50
CA GLU A 268 5.87 -15.90 4.43
C GLU A 268 6.32 -16.57 5.74
N LYS A 269 6.03 -15.97 6.90
CA LYS A 269 6.32 -16.58 8.22
C LYS A 269 5.59 -17.91 8.42
N LEU A 270 4.32 -18.01 8.01
CA LEU A 270 3.56 -19.26 8.09
C LEU A 270 4.08 -20.33 7.11
N GLN A 271 4.65 -19.94 5.97
CA GLN A 271 5.32 -20.86 5.06
C GLN A 271 6.66 -21.34 5.65
N ALA A 272 7.50 -20.44 6.16
CA ALA A 272 8.76 -20.80 6.82
C ALA A 272 8.57 -21.74 8.01
N GLU A 273 7.54 -21.52 8.86
CA GLU A 273 7.21 -22.42 9.96
C GLU A 273 6.65 -23.79 9.47
N ARG A 274 5.97 -23.84 8.32
CA ARG A 274 5.57 -25.12 7.69
C ARG A 274 6.78 -25.89 7.15
N GLU A 275 7.69 -25.22 6.46
CA GLU A 275 8.92 -25.81 5.93
C GLU A 275 9.82 -26.32 7.06
N ARG A 276 9.93 -25.55 8.15
CA ARG A 276 10.61 -25.94 9.39
C ARG A 276 9.93 -27.13 10.09
N GLY A 277 8.59 -27.17 10.08
CA GLY A 277 7.81 -28.29 10.59
C GLY A 277 7.97 -29.58 9.77
N LEU A 278 8.12 -29.46 8.45
CA LEU A 278 8.44 -30.59 7.57
C LEU A 278 9.86 -31.11 7.83
N ALA A 279 10.87 -30.24 7.90
CA ALA A 279 12.24 -30.62 8.24
C ALA A 279 12.31 -31.32 9.62
N ALA A 280 11.65 -30.77 10.64
CA ALA A 280 11.58 -31.39 11.96
C ALA A 280 10.83 -32.75 11.97
N ALA A 281 9.86 -32.95 11.05
CA ALA A 281 9.20 -34.24 10.87
C ALA A 281 10.11 -35.27 10.17
N GLU A 282 10.92 -34.85 9.19
CA GLU A 282 11.95 -35.70 8.59
C GLU A 282 13.04 -36.10 9.59
N ASP A 283 13.57 -35.16 10.36
CA ASP A 283 14.58 -35.45 11.38
C ASP A 283 14.03 -36.35 12.49
N LYS A 284 12.76 -36.17 12.88
CA LYS A 284 12.06 -37.09 13.77
C LYS A 284 11.95 -38.50 13.16
N ALA A 285 11.62 -38.61 11.88
CA ALA A 285 11.56 -39.91 11.19
C ALA A 285 12.94 -40.59 11.13
N ARG A 286 14.00 -39.85 10.78
CA ARG A 286 15.40 -40.31 10.82
C ARG A 286 15.79 -40.79 12.21
N LEU A 287 15.46 -40.03 13.26
CA LEU A 287 15.72 -40.40 14.65
C LEU A 287 14.97 -41.68 15.04
N THR A 288 13.69 -41.84 14.67
CA THR A 288 12.95 -43.09 14.95
C THR A 288 13.53 -44.30 14.23
N HIS A 289 14.09 -44.14 13.02
CA HIS A 289 14.79 -45.21 12.33
C HIS A 289 16.10 -45.60 13.05
N VAL A 290 16.89 -44.61 13.49
CA VAL A 290 18.13 -44.87 14.25
C VAL A 290 17.82 -45.55 15.58
N VAL A 291 16.78 -45.12 16.30
CA VAL A 291 16.32 -45.78 17.54
C VAL A 291 15.88 -47.23 17.28
N ALA A 292 15.14 -47.50 16.21
CA ALA A 292 14.73 -48.86 15.85
C ALA A 292 15.92 -49.78 15.55
N GLU A 293 16.93 -49.31 14.80
CA GLU A 293 18.12 -50.11 14.50
C GLU A 293 19.01 -50.31 15.75
N LEU A 294 19.15 -49.31 16.62
CA LEU A 294 19.82 -49.46 17.92
C LEU A 294 19.08 -50.44 18.85
N GLN A 295 17.75 -50.44 18.84
CA GLN A 295 16.95 -51.38 19.63
C GLN A 295 17.10 -52.82 19.12
N LYS A 296 17.10 -53.01 17.80
CA LYS A 296 17.43 -54.29 17.13
C LYS A 296 18.86 -54.75 17.42
N GLN A 297 19.84 -53.84 17.43
CA GLN A 297 21.21 -54.16 17.86
C GLN A 297 21.26 -54.61 19.33
N ARG A 298 20.52 -53.95 20.22
CA ARG A 298 20.38 -54.36 21.63
C ARG A 298 19.75 -55.75 21.77
N GLU A 299 18.71 -56.05 21.00
CA GLU A 299 18.09 -57.38 20.99
C GLU A 299 19.09 -58.46 20.52
N VAL A 300 19.90 -58.17 19.50
CA VAL A 300 20.98 -59.07 19.04
C VAL A 300 22.08 -59.26 20.10
N THR A 301 22.53 -58.19 20.78
CA THR A 301 23.54 -58.33 21.84
C THR A 301 23.01 -59.06 23.07
N GLN A 302 21.73 -58.87 23.43
CA GLN A 302 21.08 -59.60 24.51
C GLN A 302 20.88 -61.09 24.15
N ALA A 303 20.52 -61.40 22.91
CA ALA A 303 20.46 -62.77 22.41
C ALA A 303 21.85 -63.44 22.45
N ALA A 304 22.90 -62.75 22.00
CA ALA A 304 24.28 -63.23 22.09
C ALA A 304 24.74 -63.46 23.54
N GLN A 305 24.38 -62.58 24.48
CA GLN A 305 24.64 -62.78 25.91
C GLN A 305 23.94 -64.03 26.45
N SER A 306 22.64 -64.21 26.17
CA SER A 306 21.92 -65.42 26.59
C SER A 306 22.50 -66.71 25.99
N ALA A 307 22.98 -66.68 24.74
CA ALA A 307 23.67 -67.82 24.14
C ALA A 307 24.99 -68.13 24.85
N VAL A 308 25.78 -67.12 25.25
CA VAL A 308 27.00 -67.30 26.06
C VAL A 308 26.67 -67.88 27.45
N GLU A 309 25.60 -67.44 28.10
CA GLU A 309 25.14 -68.02 29.38
C GLU A 309 24.73 -69.49 29.23
N GLU A 310 24.01 -69.87 28.16
CA GLU A 310 23.68 -71.27 27.88
C GLU A 310 24.93 -72.11 27.54
N PHE A 311 25.90 -71.56 26.80
CA PHE A 311 27.19 -72.24 26.59
C PHE A 311 27.97 -72.42 27.89
N GLN A 312 27.95 -71.45 28.81
CA GLN A 312 28.57 -71.60 30.14
C GLN A 312 27.89 -72.68 30.98
N LYS A 313 26.55 -72.76 30.98
CA LYS A 313 25.79 -73.83 31.64
C LYS A 313 26.13 -75.21 31.05
N CYS A 314 26.21 -75.30 29.72
CA CYS A 314 26.62 -76.54 29.04
C CYS A 314 28.06 -76.96 29.39
N LEU A 315 29.00 -76.01 29.49
CA LEU A 315 30.38 -76.30 29.92
C LEU A 315 30.42 -76.79 31.37
N GLN A 316 29.73 -76.11 32.30
CA GLN A 316 29.65 -76.55 33.71
C GLN A 316 29.01 -77.94 33.85
N ALA A 317 27.98 -78.26 33.05
CA ALA A 317 27.38 -79.59 33.02
C ALA A 317 28.35 -80.67 32.47
N LEU A 318 29.19 -80.33 31.48
CA LEU A 318 30.24 -81.21 30.98
C LEU A 318 31.39 -81.38 31.98
N GLU A 319 31.79 -80.33 32.70
CA GLU A 319 32.78 -80.39 33.78
C GLU A 319 32.30 -81.24 34.95
N LEU A 320 31.04 -81.08 35.39
CA LEU A 320 30.42 -81.93 36.40
C LEU A 320 30.32 -83.38 35.94
N GLY A 321 29.84 -83.63 34.71
CA GLY A 321 29.78 -84.99 34.15
C GLY A 321 31.16 -85.64 33.98
N ALA A 322 32.20 -84.86 33.65
CA ALA A 322 33.58 -85.33 33.61
C ALA A 322 34.11 -85.66 35.01
N ALA A 323 33.82 -84.83 36.02
CA ALA A 323 34.19 -85.09 37.41
C ALA A 323 33.45 -86.31 38.00
N GLU A 324 32.18 -86.53 37.65
CA GLU A 324 31.45 -87.76 37.97
C GLU A 324 32.11 -88.98 37.33
N LYS A 325 32.49 -88.90 36.05
CA LYS A 325 33.20 -90.00 35.37
C LYS A 325 34.60 -90.22 35.94
N GLU A 326 35.30 -89.17 36.37
CA GLU A 326 36.56 -89.33 37.10
C GLU A 326 36.34 -89.99 38.47
N GLY A 327 35.23 -89.68 39.15
CA GLY A 327 34.76 -90.38 40.34
C GLY A 327 34.47 -91.87 40.11
N ASP A 328 33.80 -92.21 39.00
CA ASP A 328 33.59 -93.59 38.56
C ASP A 328 34.93 -94.30 38.30
N TYR A 329 35.86 -93.68 37.56
CA TYR A 329 37.17 -94.24 37.26
C TYR A 329 38.04 -94.43 38.51
N ARG A 330 38.06 -93.46 39.44
CA ARG A 330 38.74 -93.57 40.74
C ARG A 330 38.12 -94.66 41.62
N SER A 331 36.80 -94.87 41.53
CA SER A 331 36.09 -95.94 42.25
C SER A 331 36.36 -97.32 41.63
N ALA A 332 36.40 -97.42 40.30
CA ALA A 332 36.78 -98.63 39.58
C ALA A 332 38.26 -99.00 39.81
N LEU A 333 39.16 -98.01 39.89
CA LEU A 333 40.54 -98.20 40.30
C LEU A 333 40.63 -98.76 41.71
N ARG A 334 39.90 -98.21 42.69
CA ARG A 334 39.82 -98.78 44.05
C ARG A 334 39.28 -100.20 44.09
N GLN A 335 38.30 -100.54 43.25
CA GLN A 335 37.84 -101.92 43.12
C GLN A 335 38.94 -102.81 42.55
N LEU A 336 39.66 -102.37 41.52
CA LEU A 336 40.81 -103.09 40.97
C LEU A 336 41.94 -103.27 42.00
N GLU A 337 42.26 -102.22 42.77
CA GLU A 337 43.21 -102.26 43.89
C GLU A 337 42.78 -103.29 44.93
N SER A 338 41.50 -103.32 45.35
CA SER A 338 40.99 -104.31 46.31
C SER A 338 40.98 -105.77 45.79
N VAL A 339 41.07 -105.97 44.47
CA VAL A 339 41.25 -107.28 43.83
C VAL A 339 42.74 -107.62 43.65
N LEU A 340 43.60 -106.62 43.50
CA LEU A 340 45.06 -106.77 43.42
C LEU A 340 45.70 -106.95 44.80
N GLU A 341 45.16 -106.38 45.86
CA GLU A 341 45.68 -106.46 47.23
C GLU A 341 45.86 -107.92 47.74
N PRO A 342 44.89 -108.85 47.58
CA PRO A 342 45.12 -110.26 47.89
C PRO A 342 46.13 -110.94 46.94
N LEU A 343 46.19 -110.55 45.65
CA LEU A 343 47.19 -111.06 44.70
C LEU A 343 48.62 -110.59 45.04
N VAL A 344 48.77 -109.38 45.60
CA VAL A 344 50.03 -108.88 46.14
C VAL A 344 50.41 -109.65 47.41
N GLN A 345 49.46 -109.95 48.29
CA GLN A 345 49.71 -110.79 49.47
C GLN A 345 50.13 -112.23 49.09
N GLU A 346 49.55 -112.82 48.03
CA GLU A 346 50.00 -114.10 47.48
C GLU A 346 51.41 -114.01 46.87
N LEU A 347 51.75 -112.90 46.18
CA LEU A 347 53.08 -112.68 45.62
C LEU A 347 54.15 -112.42 46.70
N GLU A 348 53.82 -111.76 47.80
CA GLU A 348 54.72 -111.59 48.94
C GLU A 348 54.92 -112.92 49.70
N ALA A 349 53.85 -113.71 49.89
CA ALA A 349 53.96 -115.07 50.44
C ALA A 349 54.83 -115.99 49.56
N ALA A 350 54.85 -115.78 48.23
CA ALA A 350 55.72 -116.50 47.30
C ALA A 350 57.18 -116.02 47.30
N ARG A 351 57.51 -114.90 47.96
CA ARG A 351 58.83 -114.24 47.88
C ARG A 351 59.80 -114.60 49.02
N ASP A 352 59.32 -115.20 50.11
CA ASP A 352 60.11 -115.46 51.33
C ASP A 352 60.64 -116.91 51.49
N PRO A 353 61.51 -117.38 50.57
CA PRO A 353 62.53 -118.35 50.96
C PRO A 353 63.95 -117.98 50.48
N LEU A 354 64.21 -116.71 50.12
CA LEU A 354 65.53 -116.27 49.61
C LEU A 354 66.19 -115.12 50.40
N GLY A 355 65.59 -114.64 51.49
CA GLY A 355 66.18 -113.65 52.40
C GLY A 355 67.09 -114.22 53.51
N ARG A 356 67.09 -115.53 53.75
CA ARG A 356 67.69 -116.13 54.96
C ARG A 356 69.15 -116.59 54.78
N LYS A 357 70.05 -115.67 54.43
CA LYS A 357 71.51 -115.93 54.52
C LYS A 357 72.36 -114.66 54.66
N ASN A 358 72.40 -114.11 55.88
CA ASN A 358 73.63 -113.84 56.64
C ASN A 358 73.29 -113.21 58.01
N GLN A 359 73.74 -113.85 59.08
CA GLN A 359 73.80 -113.28 60.44
C GLN A 359 75.28 -113.02 60.79
N HIS A 360 75.52 -112.26 61.86
CA HIS A 360 76.82 -111.83 62.40
C HIS A 360 77.53 -110.77 61.52
N SER A 361 78.03 -109.62 62.02
CA SER A 361 78.15 -109.04 63.38
C SER A 361 77.69 -107.55 63.36
N ALA A 362 77.19 -106.88 64.42
CA ALA A 362 77.86 -106.41 65.67
C ALA A 362 79.17 -105.62 65.38
N ASP A 363 79.44 -104.42 65.91
CA ASP A 363 78.86 -103.57 67.00
C ASP A 363 78.95 -102.04 66.60
N VAL A 364 78.08 -101.06 66.96
CA VAL A 364 77.63 -100.48 68.27
C VAL A 364 78.69 -99.55 68.93
N PRO A 365 78.39 -98.29 69.40
CA PRO A 365 77.27 -97.35 69.13
C PRO A 365 77.66 -95.82 69.03
N ASP A 366 76.66 -94.92 69.11
CA ASP A 366 76.72 -93.44 69.16
C ASP A 366 77.48 -92.81 70.36
N ARG A 367 77.89 -91.51 70.26
CA ARG A 367 77.14 -90.38 70.91
C ARG A 367 77.70 -88.94 70.73
N LEU A 368 76.76 -88.04 70.42
CA LEU A 368 76.50 -86.69 71.00
C LEU A 368 77.65 -85.86 71.64
N GLY A 369 77.85 -84.64 71.11
CA GLY A 369 77.24 -83.45 71.73
C GLY A 369 78.06 -82.48 72.62
N ALA A 370 78.52 -81.38 72.00
CA ALA A 370 78.54 -79.98 72.50
C ALA A 370 79.38 -79.54 73.74
N ALA A 371 79.78 -78.25 73.69
CA ALA A 371 80.16 -77.34 74.80
C ALA A 371 81.46 -77.64 75.61
N GLU A 372 82.21 -76.66 76.13
CA GLU A 372 82.43 -75.24 75.72
C GLU A 372 83.68 -74.64 76.44
N GLN A 373 84.22 -73.54 75.89
CA GLN A 373 85.02 -72.48 76.56
C GLN A 373 86.43 -72.73 77.19
N LYS A 374 87.34 -71.82 76.74
CA LYS A 374 88.42 -71.08 77.46
C LYS A 374 89.83 -71.69 77.66
N ALA A 375 90.80 -70.91 77.16
CA ALA A 375 92.10 -70.49 77.73
C ALA A 375 93.06 -71.56 78.32
N ASP A 376 94.38 -71.47 78.13
CA ASP A 376 95.18 -70.23 78.17
C ASP A 376 96.55 -70.36 77.43
N MET A 377 97.26 -69.23 77.29
CA MET A 377 98.69 -69.03 76.97
C MET A 377 99.31 -69.64 75.68
N ALA A 378 99.88 -68.74 74.88
CA ALA A 378 100.92 -68.96 73.85
C ALA A 378 102.34 -69.02 74.52
N PRO A 379 103.50 -69.16 73.81
CA PRO A 379 103.75 -68.96 72.37
C PRO A 379 104.73 -69.95 71.69
N ASP A 380 105.27 -69.55 70.52
CA ASP A 380 106.54 -69.98 69.90
C ASP A 380 106.58 -71.42 69.29
N THR A 381 107.05 -71.66 68.05
CA THR A 381 107.82 -70.84 67.07
C THR A 381 107.62 -71.30 65.60
N GLU A 382 107.86 -70.37 64.66
CA GLU A 382 108.13 -70.54 63.20
C GLU A 382 107.05 -71.03 62.19
N LEU A 383 106.56 -70.04 61.41
CA LEU A 383 106.60 -69.97 59.93
C LEU A 383 106.21 -71.19 59.07
N LEU A 384 105.10 -71.07 58.33
CA LEU A 384 105.03 -70.96 56.85
C LEU A 384 103.56 -70.68 56.40
N PRO A 385 103.29 -70.16 55.18
CA PRO A 385 102.00 -69.52 54.85
C PRO A 385 100.93 -70.48 54.28
N GLY A 386 99.65 -70.26 54.61
CA GLY A 386 98.53 -71.10 54.14
C GLY A 386 97.13 -70.48 53.98
N ASP A 387 96.85 -69.26 54.47
CA ASP A 387 95.45 -68.78 54.62
C ASP A 387 94.88 -67.90 53.49
N SER A 388 95.70 -67.40 52.57
CA SER A 388 95.26 -66.47 51.51
C SER A 388 94.30 -67.08 50.47
N ALA A 389 94.05 -68.38 50.52
CA ALA A 389 93.01 -69.04 49.73
C ALA A 389 91.60 -68.81 50.29
N LEU A 390 91.44 -68.79 51.63
CA LEU A 390 90.14 -68.66 52.30
C LEU A 390 89.60 -67.24 52.19
N GLU A 391 90.43 -66.22 52.43
CA GLU A 391 90.06 -64.81 52.27
C GLU A 391 89.60 -64.50 50.83
N VAL A 392 90.31 -65.04 49.82
CA VAL A 392 89.93 -64.87 48.41
C VAL A 392 88.62 -65.58 48.07
N GLN A 393 88.31 -66.71 48.71
CA GLN A 393 87.02 -67.38 48.51
C GLN A 393 85.88 -66.63 49.21
N GLU A 394 86.07 -66.16 50.44
CA GLU A 394 85.08 -65.36 51.16
C GLU A 394 84.79 -64.03 50.44
N LEU A 395 85.82 -63.37 49.89
CA LEU A 395 85.68 -62.19 49.04
C LEU A 395 84.91 -62.50 47.74
N ARG A 396 85.09 -63.67 47.13
CA ARG A 396 84.28 -64.13 45.97
C ARG A 396 82.83 -64.47 46.31
N GLU A 397 82.53 -64.76 47.58
CA GLU A 397 81.16 -64.98 48.05
C GLU A 397 80.48 -63.64 48.39
N LYS A 398 81.21 -62.72 49.04
CA LYS A 398 80.79 -61.31 49.23
C LYS A 398 80.58 -60.58 47.89
N LEU A 399 81.43 -60.81 46.89
CA LEU A 399 81.26 -60.23 45.55
C LEU A 399 79.98 -60.76 44.88
N ARG A 400 79.73 -62.08 44.90
CA ARG A 400 78.49 -62.68 44.35
C ARG A 400 77.23 -62.22 45.10
N ALA A 401 77.32 -61.95 46.40
CA ALA A 401 76.23 -61.34 47.16
C ALA A 401 75.95 -59.90 46.68
N LEU A 402 76.98 -59.07 46.55
CA LEU A 402 76.89 -57.69 46.03
C LEU A 402 76.42 -57.64 44.57
N GLU A 403 76.83 -58.58 43.72
CA GLU A 403 76.33 -58.75 42.36
C GLU A 403 74.83 -59.08 42.38
N GLY A 404 74.40 -60.00 43.24
CA GLY A 404 72.99 -60.34 43.45
C GLY A 404 72.14 -59.19 44.01
N GLU A 405 72.70 -58.34 44.86
CA GLU A 405 72.05 -57.12 45.35
C GLU A 405 72.00 -56.02 44.28
N SER A 406 73.05 -55.88 43.47
CA SER A 406 73.10 -54.98 42.32
C SER A 406 72.06 -55.35 41.26
N CYS A 407 71.90 -56.65 40.94
CA CYS A 407 70.84 -57.12 40.05
C CYS A 407 69.44 -56.77 40.59
N LYS A 408 69.16 -57.04 41.86
CA LYS A 408 67.88 -56.65 42.50
C LYS A 408 67.64 -55.14 42.48
N ALA A 409 68.68 -54.33 42.69
CA ALA A 409 68.60 -52.88 42.60
C ALA A 409 68.31 -52.40 41.17
N GLN A 410 68.90 -53.04 40.14
CA GLN A 410 68.61 -52.76 38.73
C GLN A 410 67.20 -53.20 38.31
N GLU A 411 66.71 -54.32 38.84
CA GLU A 411 65.33 -54.78 38.63
C GLU A 411 64.32 -53.83 39.26
N LEU A 412 64.53 -53.42 40.51
CA LEU A 412 63.72 -52.39 41.18
C LEU A 412 63.77 -51.04 40.44
N HIS A 413 64.94 -50.63 39.94
CA HIS A 413 65.06 -49.40 39.17
C HIS A 413 64.30 -49.47 37.83
N ARG A 414 64.32 -50.62 37.13
CA ARG A 414 63.50 -50.86 35.93
C ARG A 414 61.99 -50.88 36.23
N GLN A 415 61.59 -51.44 37.37
CA GLN A 415 60.19 -51.41 37.79
C GLN A 415 59.74 -49.97 38.10
N GLN A 416 60.60 -49.18 38.76
CA GLN A 416 60.34 -47.76 39.02
C GLN A 416 60.32 -46.92 37.73
N SER A 417 61.22 -47.16 36.76
CA SER A 417 61.20 -46.43 35.49
C SER A 417 59.94 -46.74 34.68
N ALA A 418 59.54 -48.01 34.59
CA ALA A 418 58.29 -48.40 33.92
C ALA A 418 57.03 -47.81 34.60
N GLN A 419 57.02 -47.71 35.93
CA GLN A 419 55.94 -47.03 36.68
C GLN A 419 55.92 -45.52 36.40
N LEU A 420 57.08 -44.87 36.32
CA LEU A 420 57.18 -43.45 35.97
C LEU A 420 56.77 -43.17 34.52
N GLU A 421 57.14 -44.04 33.57
CA GLU A 421 56.71 -43.98 32.16
C GLU A 421 55.19 -44.15 32.04
N GLN A 422 54.58 -45.09 32.78
CA GLN A 422 53.12 -45.23 32.82
C GLN A 422 52.46 -43.95 33.38
N LEU A 423 52.95 -43.43 34.51
CA LEU A 423 52.39 -42.24 35.14
C LEU A 423 52.57 -40.98 34.28
N ALA A 424 53.65 -40.87 33.53
CA ALA A 424 53.86 -39.81 32.54
C ALA A 424 52.83 -39.91 31.40
N GLY A 425 52.66 -41.07 30.78
CA GLY A 425 51.63 -41.27 29.75
C GLY A 425 50.19 -41.17 30.28
N GLU A 426 49.97 -41.35 31.59
CA GLU A 426 48.69 -41.04 32.25
C GLU A 426 48.50 -39.55 32.54
N LEU A 427 49.58 -38.76 32.63
CA LEU A 427 49.53 -37.30 32.76
C LEU A 427 49.29 -36.65 31.41
N GLU A 428 50.04 -37.04 30.37
CA GLU A 428 49.89 -36.54 28.99
C GLU A 428 48.44 -36.67 28.52
N ARG A 429 47.83 -37.86 28.66
CA ARG A 429 46.41 -38.08 28.30
C ARG A 429 45.42 -37.23 29.09
N LYS A 430 45.76 -36.83 30.33
CA LYS A 430 44.93 -35.92 31.15
C LYS A 430 45.11 -34.46 30.71
N GLU A 431 46.31 -34.08 30.26
CA GLU A 431 46.59 -32.77 29.68
C GLU A 431 45.96 -32.62 28.29
N GLU A 432 46.01 -33.64 27.43
CA GLU A 432 45.28 -33.71 26.16
C GLU A 432 43.76 -33.58 26.38
N ALA A 433 43.19 -34.36 27.31
CA ALA A 433 41.77 -34.29 27.64
C ALA A 433 41.38 -32.91 28.21
N ARG A 434 42.25 -32.30 29.02
CA ARG A 434 42.05 -30.94 29.53
C ARG A 434 42.10 -29.89 28.41
N ALA A 435 43.08 -29.95 27.51
CA ALA A 435 43.18 -29.04 26.36
C ALA A 435 41.99 -29.20 25.40
N GLY A 436 41.43 -30.41 25.27
CA GLY A 436 40.16 -30.65 24.57
C GLY A 436 38.97 -29.97 25.24
N LEU A 437 38.86 -30.05 26.58
CA LEU A 437 37.81 -29.37 27.34
C LEU A 437 37.95 -27.84 27.32
N GLU A 438 39.17 -27.31 27.40
CA GLU A 438 39.43 -25.87 27.32
C GLU A 438 39.06 -25.32 25.93
N ARG A 439 39.38 -26.04 24.85
CA ARG A 439 38.93 -25.69 23.50
C ARG A 439 37.41 -25.72 23.34
N LEU A 440 36.72 -26.72 23.90
CA LEU A 440 35.26 -26.79 23.88
C LEU A 440 34.61 -25.63 24.67
N LEU A 441 35.28 -25.09 25.70
CA LEU A 441 34.82 -23.89 26.40
C LEU A 441 35.04 -22.62 25.56
N GLU A 442 36.16 -22.52 24.85
CA GLU A 442 36.42 -21.44 23.88
C GLU A 442 35.42 -21.45 22.72
N GLU A 443 35.09 -22.63 22.16
CA GLU A 443 34.09 -22.79 21.10
C GLU A 443 32.66 -22.45 21.57
N MET A 444 32.35 -22.67 22.85
CA MET A 444 31.05 -22.33 23.45
C MET A 444 30.91 -20.85 23.84
N ALA A 445 31.99 -20.09 23.96
CA ALA A 445 31.96 -18.67 24.31
C ALA A 445 31.20 -17.80 23.29
N PRO A 446 31.50 -17.80 21.97
CA PRO A 446 30.76 -16.99 20.99
C PRO A 446 29.29 -17.40 20.89
N VAL A 447 28.96 -18.67 21.12
CA VAL A 447 27.57 -19.17 21.14
C VAL A 447 26.78 -18.54 22.30
N GLN A 448 27.42 -18.32 23.46
CA GLN A 448 26.78 -17.60 24.58
C GLN A 448 26.60 -16.10 24.29
N GLU A 449 27.57 -15.46 23.61
CA GLU A 449 27.43 -14.06 23.19
C GLU A 449 26.32 -13.87 22.15
N GLU A 450 26.23 -14.76 21.15
CA GLU A 450 25.13 -14.77 20.19
C GLU A 450 23.77 -15.01 20.88
N LEU A 451 23.69 -15.95 21.82
CA LEU A 451 22.46 -16.20 22.58
C LEU A 451 22.05 -14.97 23.42
N ALA A 452 23.00 -14.30 24.07
CA ALA A 452 22.76 -13.07 24.82
C ALA A 452 22.27 -11.94 23.89
N ARG A 453 22.90 -11.77 22.72
CA ARG A 453 22.48 -10.82 21.69
C ARG A 453 21.07 -11.13 21.17
N LYS A 454 20.75 -12.39 20.88
CA LYS A 454 19.39 -12.80 20.48
C LYS A 454 18.36 -12.57 21.59
N GLY A 455 18.77 -12.71 22.86
CA GLY A 455 17.96 -12.31 24.01
C GLY A 455 17.65 -10.81 24.04
N GLN A 456 18.64 -9.96 23.74
CA GLN A 456 18.47 -8.50 23.64
C GLN A 456 17.57 -8.11 22.45
N GLU A 457 17.81 -8.68 21.27
CA GLU A 457 16.98 -8.48 20.07
C GLU A 457 15.51 -8.89 20.34
N ALA A 458 15.28 -10.03 21.01
CA ALA A 458 13.94 -10.47 21.42
C ALA A 458 13.30 -9.54 22.47
N ALA A 459 14.06 -8.97 23.40
CA ALA A 459 13.57 -8.00 24.37
C ALA A 459 13.19 -6.66 23.70
N GLN A 460 13.96 -6.20 22.71
CA GLN A 460 13.66 -5.01 21.92
C GLN A 460 12.38 -5.20 21.09
N LEU A 461 12.23 -6.34 20.40
CA LEU A 461 11.02 -6.67 19.64
C LEU A 461 9.77 -6.76 20.54
N ARG A 462 9.90 -7.30 21.76
CA ARG A 462 8.80 -7.31 22.75
C ARG A 462 8.40 -5.90 23.19
N ARG A 463 9.35 -4.98 23.39
CA ARG A 463 9.06 -3.58 23.70
C ARG A 463 8.33 -2.89 22.54
N GLN A 464 8.83 -3.04 21.32
CA GLN A 464 8.21 -2.46 20.12
C GLN A 464 6.78 -2.98 19.90
N LEU A 465 6.53 -4.26 20.18
CA LEU A 465 5.17 -4.84 20.15
C LEU A 465 4.26 -4.26 21.24
N GLN A 466 4.78 -4.00 22.44
CA GLN A 466 4.02 -3.38 23.52
C GLN A 466 3.71 -1.90 23.23
N GLU A 467 4.65 -1.17 22.61
CA GLU A 467 4.47 0.20 22.13
C GLU A 467 3.42 0.26 21.01
N SER A 468 3.45 -0.65 20.02
CA SER A 468 2.46 -0.68 18.94
C SER A 468 1.05 -1.10 19.43
N LEU A 469 0.95 -2.02 20.40
CA LEU A 469 -0.31 -2.33 21.07
C LEU A 469 -0.87 -1.11 21.84
N GLY A 470 0.01 -0.32 22.47
CA GLY A 470 -0.36 0.96 23.08
C GLY A 470 -0.96 1.93 22.07
N HIS A 471 -0.28 2.16 20.94
CA HIS A 471 -0.78 3.02 19.85
C HIS A 471 -2.11 2.52 19.27
N LEU A 472 -2.28 1.21 19.06
CA LEU A 472 -3.56 0.64 18.62
C LEU A 472 -4.69 0.92 19.62
N SER A 473 -4.44 0.81 20.93
CA SER A 473 -5.46 1.13 21.94
C SER A 473 -5.84 2.63 22.00
N SER A 474 -4.92 3.55 21.65
CA SER A 474 -5.22 4.98 21.48
C SER A 474 -6.13 5.20 20.26
N LEU A 475 -5.77 4.59 19.12
CA LEU A 475 -6.56 4.70 17.89
C LEU A 475 -7.95 4.07 18.03
N GLU A 476 -8.10 2.99 18.80
CA GLU A 476 -9.42 2.40 19.13
C GLU A 476 -10.28 3.35 19.99
N GLN A 477 -9.66 4.08 20.93
CA GLN A 477 -10.34 5.09 21.75
C GLN A 477 -10.74 6.33 20.92
N GLU A 478 -9.81 6.89 20.15
CA GLU A 478 -10.08 8.02 19.23
C GLU A 478 -11.19 7.68 18.22
N LEU A 479 -11.19 6.45 17.70
CA LEU A 479 -12.25 5.95 16.81
C LEU A 479 -13.59 5.76 17.54
N ALA A 480 -13.61 5.46 18.84
CA ALA A 480 -14.83 5.42 19.64
C ALA A 480 -15.40 6.82 19.89
N ASP A 481 -14.53 7.80 20.20
CA ASP A 481 -14.91 9.19 20.46
C ASP A 481 -15.47 9.85 19.18
N VAL A 482 -14.81 9.65 18.03
CA VAL A 482 -15.31 10.12 16.71
C VAL A 482 -16.67 9.49 16.36
N ARG A 483 -16.90 8.21 16.69
CA ARG A 483 -18.22 7.56 16.54
C ARG A 483 -19.29 8.13 17.47
N GLN A 484 -18.91 8.69 18.62
CA GLN A 484 -19.83 9.38 19.52
C GLN A 484 -20.20 10.77 18.99
N GLU A 485 -19.21 11.55 18.52
CA GLU A 485 -19.48 12.83 17.83
C GLU A 485 -20.39 12.63 16.60
N GLU A 486 -20.19 11.56 15.83
CA GLU A 486 -21.00 11.30 14.64
C GLU A 486 -22.47 11.03 15.00
N ARG A 487 -22.75 10.38 16.14
CA ARG A 487 -24.11 10.17 16.65
C ARG A 487 -24.75 11.49 17.07
N GLN A 488 -24.03 12.32 17.83
CA GLN A 488 -24.50 13.63 18.26
C GLN A 488 -24.86 14.51 17.06
N ARG A 489 -23.98 14.59 16.04
CA ARG A 489 -24.26 15.35 14.81
C ARG A 489 -25.42 14.79 13.97
N ARG A 490 -25.71 13.49 14.06
CA ARG A 490 -26.91 12.89 13.44
C ARG A 490 -28.18 13.28 14.20
N GLU A 491 -28.16 13.23 15.53
CA GLU A 491 -29.27 13.65 16.39
C GLU A 491 -29.58 15.16 16.22
N GLU A 492 -28.57 16.02 16.18
CA GLU A 492 -28.69 17.45 15.85
C GLU A 492 -29.31 17.67 14.45
N LYS A 493 -28.86 16.91 13.44
CA LYS A 493 -29.42 16.99 12.08
C LYS A 493 -30.88 16.54 12.02
N GLU A 494 -31.27 15.51 12.77
CA GLU A 494 -32.65 15.05 12.86
C GLU A 494 -33.57 16.08 13.55
N LEU A 495 -33.06 16.85 14.51
CA LEU A 495 -33.78 17.97 15.11
C LEU A 495 -33.96 19.13 14.11
N LEU A 496 -32.88 19.57 13.46
CA LEU A 496 -32.92 20.64 12.44
C LEU A 496 -33.82 20.28 11.26
N GLU A 497 -33.84 19.02 10.82
CA GLU A 497 -34.78 18.55 9.81
C GLU A 497 -36.24 18.61 10.27
N GLN A 498 -36.53 18.35 11.55
CA GLN A 498 -37.89 18.48 12.09
C GLN A 498 -38.32 19.95 12.16
N GLU A 499 -37.43 20.86 12.56
CA GLU A 499 -37.68 22.31 12.55
C GLU A 499 -37.94 22.83 11.14
N ALA A 500 -37.08 22.50 10.17
CA ALA A 500 -37.26 22.86 8.76
C ALA A 500 -38.59 22.33 8.18
N ARG A 501 -38.95 21.07 8.49
CA ARG A 501 -40.26 20.49 8.12
C ARG A 501 -41.44 21.20 8.80
N SER A 502 -41.24 21.82 9.96
CA SER A 502 -42.27 22.62 10.64
C SER A 502 -42.45 23.99 9.98
N LEU A 503 -41.35 24.69 9.65
CA LEU A 503 -41.34 25.99 8.98
C LEU A 503 -41.92 25.88 7.57
N ALA A 504 -41.58 24.84 6.81
CA ALA A 504 -42.15 24.57 5.49
C ALA A 504 -43.69 24.38 5.51
N ARG A 505 -44.27 23.89 6.62
CA ARG A 505 -45.73 23.82 6.80
C ARG A 505 -46.34 25.20 7.09
N GLN A 506 -45.63 26.04 7.85
CA GLN A 506 -46.05 27.42 8.13
C GLN A 506 -46.01 28.29 6.87
N LEU A 507 -44.96 28.18 6.06
CA LEU A 507 -44.85 28.88 4.78
C LEU A 507 -46.00 28.54 3.84
N ARG A 508 -46.33 27.25 3.65
CA ARG A 508 -47.49 26.81 2.85
C ARG A 508 -48.83 27.34 3.35
N LEU A 509 -48.99 27.53 4.66
CA LEU A 509 -50.18 28.16 5.25
C LEU A 509 -50.24 29.67 4.99
N LEU A 510 -49.08 30.34 4.86
CA LEU A 510 -49.00 31.75 4.47
C LEU A 510 -49.20 31.93 2.96
N GLU A 511 -48.58 31.11 2.12
CA GLU A 511 -48.77 31.06 0.66
C GLU A 511 -50.26 30.92 0.30
N THR A 512 -50.96 29.97 0.92
CA THR A 512 -52.41 29.77 0.68
C THR A 512 -53.27 30.95 1.14
N ARG A 513 -52.88 31.67 2.21
CA ARG A 513 -53.54 32.92 2.62
C ARG A 513 -53.26 34.07 1.65
N VAL A 514 -52.03 34.19 1.16
CA VAL A 514 -51.66 35.19 0.14
C VAL A 514 -52.44 34.95 -1.16
N ALA A 515 -52.54 33.70 -1.62
CA ALA A 515 -53.35 33.34 -2.79
C ALA A 515 -54.83 33.71 -2.62
N GLN A 516 -55.42 33.45 -1.44
CA GLN A 516 -56.80 33.86 -1.11
C GLN A 516 -56.99 35.37 -1.14
N LEU A 517 -56.03 36.14 -0.61
CA LEU A 517 -56.07 37.62 -0.64
C LEU A 517 -55.92 38.15 -2.06
N SER A 518 -54.99 37.62 -2.86
CA SER A 518 -54.80 38.01 -4.26
C SER A 518 -56.04 37.73 -5.12
N GLN A 519 -56.73 36.61 -4.90
CA GLN A 519 -57.98 36.31 -5.59
C GLN A 519 -59.07 37.33 -5.22
N LEU A 520 -59.22 37.65 -3.93
CA LEU A 520 -60.21 38.62 -3.45
C LEU A 520 -59.93 40.04 -3.97
N VAL A 521 -58.66 40.42 -4.13
CA VAL A 521 -58.27 41.66 -4.82
C VAL A 521 -58.67 41.63 -6.30
N GLY A 522 -58.44 40.52 -7.01
CA GLY A 522 -58.86 40.35 -8.41
C GLY A 522 -60.37 40.47 -8.62
N ASP A 523 -61.17 39.88 -7.71
CA ASP A 523 -62.64 40.00 -7.72
C ASP A 523 -63.09 41.46 -7.53
N LEU A 524 -62.45 42.20 -6.60
CA LEU A 524 -62.71 43.64 -6.38
C LEU A 524 -62.30 44.49 -7.59
N GLU A 525 -61.21 44.13 -8.30
CA GLU A 525 -60.81 44.82 -9.52
C GLU A 525 -61.80 44.62 -10.68
N GLU A 526 -62.37 43.43 -10.87
CA GLU A 526 -63.38 43.23 -11.90
C GLU A 526 -64.72 43.89 -11.54
N GLN A 527 -65.10 43.92 -10.25
CA GLN A 527 -66.22 44.76 -9.79
C GLN A 527 -65.99 46.24 -10.11
N LYS A 528 -64.79 46.76 -9.83
CA LYS A 528 -64.38 48.14 -10.18
C LYS A 528 -64.45 48.39 -11.70
N LYS A 529 -63.97 47.45 -12.53
CA LYS A 529 -64.09 47.51 -14.00
C LYS A 529 -65.55 47.54 -14.44
N GLN A 530 -66.43 46.76 -13.80
CA GLN A 530 -67.86 46.76 -14.12
C GLN A 530 -68.53 48.10 -13.74
N PHE A 531 -68.28 48.63 -12.54
CA PHE A 531 -68.78 49.96 -12.17
C PHE A 531 -68.33 51.08 -13.12
N ILE A 532 -67.11 50.99 -13.69
CA ILE A 532 -66.64 51.94 -14.71
C ILE A 532 -67.48 51.82 -15.99
N ARG A 533 -67.71 50.60 -16.51
CA ARG A 533 -68.55 50.35 -17.69
C ARG A 533 -69.97 50.90 -17.49
N ASP A 534 -70.57 50.65 -16.33
CA ASP A 534 -71.92 51.09 -16.02
C ASP A 534 -72.01 52.61 -15.88
N LYS A 535 -71.03 53.24 -15.20
CA LYS A 535 -70.90 54.70 -15.10
C LYS A 535 -70.74 55.35 -16.49
N ASP A 536 -69.93 54.77 -17.39
CA ASP A 536 -69.77 55.28 -18.76
C ASP A 536 -71.05 55.12 -19.60
N HIS A 537 -71.79 54.02 -19.41
CA HIS A 537 -73.10 53.81 -20.04
C HIS A 537 -74.17 54.79 -19.54
N LEU A 538 -74.18 55.13 -18.24
CA LEU A 538 -75.00 56.22 -17.70
C LEU A 538 -74.61 57.57 -18.31
N SER A 539 -73.32 57.90 -18.39
CA SER A 539 -72.85 59.15 -19.02
C SER A 539 -73.29 59.25 -20.49
N GLN A 540 -73.23 58.15 -21.25
CA GLN A 540 -73.74 58.13 -22.64
C GLN A 540 -75.25 58.38 -22.71
N LYS A 541 -76.04 57.82 -21.78
CA LYS A 541 -77.48 58.06 -21.69
C LYS A 541 -77.81 59.51 -21.32
N VAL A 542 -77.11 60.09 -20.34
CA VAL A 542 -77.25 61.52 -19.99
C VAL A 542 -76.94 62.39 -21.21
N GLY A 543 -75.82 62.16 -21.89
CA GLY A 543 -75.48 62.90 -23.11
C GLY A 543 -76.49 62.73 -24.27
N MET A 544 -77.23 61.63 -24.35
CA MET A 544 -78.35 61.50 -25.29
C MET A 544 -79.57 62.33 -24.89
N LEU A 545 -79.91 62.37 -23.60
CA LEU A 545 -81.00 63.19 -23.08
C LEU A 545 -80.70 64.69 -23.22
N GLU A 546 -79.46 65.11 -22.98
CA GLU A 546 -78.98 66.48 -23.21
C GLU A 546 -79.11 66.88 -24.69
N ARG A 547 -78.69 66.00 -25.63
CA ARG A 547 -78.87 66.24 -27.07
C ARG A 547 -80.34 66.34 -27.49
N LEU A 548 -81.24 65.60 -26.84
CA LEU A 548 -82.69 65.71 -27.07
C LEU A 548 -83.29 67.00 -26.47
N ALA A 549 -82.74 67.52 -25.37
CA ALA A 549 -83.13 68.80 -24.81
C ALA A 549 -82.69 69.97 -25.72
N VAL A 550 -81.45 69.93 -26.24
CA VAL A 550 -80.89 70.96 -27.14
C VAL A 550 -81.68 71.10 -28.46
N GLN A 551 -82.36 70.06 -28.93
CA GLN A 551 -83.23 70.14 -30.12
C GLN A 551 -84.58 70.85 -29.88
N ARG A 552 -84.88 71.30 -28.65
CA ARG A 552 -86.21 71.80 -28.28
C ARG A 552 -86.27 73.31 -27.95
N GLY A 553 -85.42 74.13 -28.56
CA GLY A 553 -85.47 75.59 -28.36
C GLY A 553 -84.83 76.44 -29.47
N PRO A 554 -85.63 77.08 -30.33
CA PRO A 554 -85.26 78.29 -31.03
C PRO A 554 -85.74 79.54 -30.27
N ASP A 555 -84.86 80.51 -30.04
CA ASP A 555 -84.98 81.91 -30.51
C ASP A 555 -83.90 82.81 -29.87
N GLY A 556 -83.37 83.75 -30.66
CA GLY A 556 -82.43 84.81 -30.23
C GLY A 556 -83.05 86.19 -30.50
N PRO A 557 -82.31 87.23 -30.97
CA PRO A 557 -80.85 87.40 -31.11
C PRO A 557 -80.38 88.54 -30.13
N THR A 558 -79.45 89.49 -30.32
CA THR A 558 -78.61 89.95 -31.45
C THR A 558 -77.39 90.77 -30.94
N ALA A 559 -76.24 90.66 -31.62
CA ALA A 559 -75.08 91.58 -31.58
C ALA A 559 -74.32 91.75 -30.23
N GLY A 560 -73.04 92.12 -30.22
CA GLY A 560 -72.11 92.31 -31.34
C GLY A 560 -70.67 92.68 -30.91
N GLU A 561 -69.79 92.78 -31.90
CA GLU A 561 -68.51 93.52 -31.93
C GLU A 561 -67.35 93.14 -30.97
N LYS A 562 -66.21 92.76 -31.59
CA LYS A 562 -64.84 92.94 -31.07
C LYS A 562 -64.43 94.42 -31.32
N PRO A 563 -63.53 95.07 -30.55
CA PRO A 563 -62.07 94.83 -30.74
C PRO A 563 -61.05 95.20 -29.61
N ALA A 564 -59.91 94.48 -29.63
CA ALA A 564 -58.52 94.96 -29.50
C ALA A 564 -57.98 95.64 -28.19
N ALA A 565 -56.64 95.86 -28.20
CA ALA A 565 -55.72 96.40 -27.17
C ALA A 565 -55.58 95.53 -25.89
N GLN A 566 -54.41 95.13 -25.37
CA GLN A 566 -53.04 95.68 -25.26
C GLN A 566 -52.87 96.83 -24.24
N GLY A 567 -52.11 96.60 -23.16
CA GLY A 567 -51.57 97.66 -22.27
C GLY A 567 -51.38 97.31 -20.78
N PRO A 568 -50.18 96.86 -20.33
CA PRO A 568 -49.67 97.06 -18.96
C PRO A 568 -49.14 98.51 -18.78
N PRO A 569 -48.89 99.08 -17.58
CA PRO A 569 -48.07 98.59 -16.43
C PRO A 569 -48.88 98.43 -15.12
N ASP A 570 -48.41 97.85 -14.00
CA ASP A 570 -47.13 97.87 -13.26
C ASP A 570 -46.90 99.12 -12.39
N SER A 571 -46.01 99.00 -11.39
CA SER A 571 -45.84 99.76 -10.13
C SER A 571 -46.91 99.44 -9.06
N SER A 572 -46.64 98.89 -7.86
CA SER A 572 -45.51 98.79 -6.91
C SER A 572 -45.73 99.65 -5.65
N LEU A 573 -45.14 99.19 -4.51
CA LEU A 573 -45.16 99.80 -3.17
C LEU A 573 -46.47 99.63 -2.38
N ARG A 574 -46.48 99.51 -1.04
CA ARG A 574 -45.54 98.90 -0.05
C ARG A 574 -46.18 99.05 1.35
N GLN A 575 -45.89 98.11 2.27
CA GLN A 575 -46.05 98.26 3.74
C GLN A 575 -47.53 98.46 4.20
N VAL A 576 -47.91 98.30 5.48
CA VAL A 576 -47.19 97.94 6.71
C VAL A 576 -47.75 96.62 7.29
N PHE A 577 -46.92 95.87 8.01
CA PHE A 577 -47.32 94.70 8.79
C PHE A 577 -47.65 95.14 10.22
N GLU A 578 -48.91 95.11 10.66
CA GLU A 578 -49.27 95.13 12.09
C GLU A 578 -50.34 94.08 12.39
N LYS A 579 -49.98 93.11 13.25
CA LYS A 579 -50.95 92.43 14.13
C LYS A 579 -51.18 93.34 15.34
N PRO A 580 -52.39 93.35 15.90
CA PRO A 580 -52.61 92.50 17.08
C PRO A 580 -53.87 91.61 16.89
N GLU A 581 -53.76 90.31 17.12
CA GLU A 581 -54.08 89.61 18.39
C GLU A 581 -55.54 89.15 18.46
N GLU A 582 -55.74 87.94 18.95
CA GLU A 582 -57.04 87.37 19.27
C GLU A 582 -57.48 87.90 20.63
N GLU A 583 -58.76 88.18 20.85
CA GLU A 583 -59.52 87.45 21.90
C GLU A 583 -61.04 87.77 21.92
N GLN A 584 -61.79 86.70 22.16
CA GLN A 584 -63.08 86.60 22.86
C GLN A 584 -64.33 87.37 22.37
N ARG A 585 -65.49 86.73 22.60
CA ARG A 585 -66.83 87.18 22.19
C ARG A 585 -67.52 87.98 23.29
N SER A 586 -68.27 89.01 22.90
CA SER A 586 -69.57 89.31 23.53
C SER A 586 -70.50 90.03 22.55
N PRO A 587 -71.72 89.51 22.27
CA PRO A 587 -72.73 90.23 21.50
C PRO A 587 -73.64 91.05 22.42
N GLN A 588 -73.97 92.29 22.04
CA GLN A 588 -75.13 93.01 22.58
C GLN A 588 -75.81 93.85 21.48
N GLU A 589 -77.07 94.20 21.72
CA GLU A 589 -78.05 94.58 20.70
C GLU A 589 -77.97 96.05 20.26
N GLY A 590 -78.41 96.34 19.03
CA GLY A 590 -78.58 97.71 18.52
C GLY A 590 -79.40 97.75 17.23
N GLN A 591 -80.68 98.13 17.31
CA GLN A 591 -81.55 98.30 16.15
C GLN A 591 -81.59 99.76 15.66
N THR A 592 -81.06 100.01 14.46
CA THR A 592 -81.43 101.08 13.50
C THR A 592 -80.72 100.74 12.19
N GLY A 593 -81.27 100.95 10.98
CA GLY A 593 -82.50 101.60 10.54
C GLY A 593 -82.26 102.08 9.10
N ASP A 594 -83.17 101.81 8.16
CA ASP A 594 -82.86 101.88 6.72
C ASP A 594 -82.38 103.25 6.22
N THR A 595 -81.35 103.26 5.35
CA THR A 595 -81.09 104.38 4.42
C THR A 595 -80.51 103.87 3.09
N GLN A 596 -81.43 103.67 2.15
CA GLN A 596 -81.29 103.70 0.67
C GLN A 596 -80.24 102.84 -0.05
N MET A 597 -80.75 102.08 -1.02
CA MET A 597 -80.01 101.42 -2.08
C MET A 597 -79.10 102.38 -2.88
N GLN A 598 -77.78 102.16 -2.85
CA GLN A 598 -76.98 102.22 -4.08
C GLN A 598 -75.69 101.36 -4.09
N GLY A 599 -75.40 100.61 -3.02
CA GLY A 599 -74.17 99.80 -2.91
C GLY A 599 -74.26 98.32 -3.31
N SER A 600 -75.45 97.68 -3.25
CA SER A 600 -75.58 96.22 -3.24
C SER A 600 -74.83 95.49 -4.37
N GLY A 601 -75.08 95.83 -5.64
CA GLY A 601 -74.43 95.19 -6.80
C GLY A 601 -72.94 95.48 -6.99
N GLN A 602 -72.32 96.23 -6.06
CA GLN A 602 -70.88 96.50 -6.01
C GLN A 602 -70.27 95.91 -4.73
N GLU A 603 -70.99 95.96 -3.61
CA GLU A 603 -70.65 95.29 -2.35
C GLU A 603 -70.72 93.76 -2.47
N GLU A 604 -71.74 93.20 -3.12
CA GLU A 604 -71.84 91.77 -3.44
C GLU A 604 -70.66 91.28 -4.28
N LYS A 605 -70.15 92.11 -5.20
CA LYS A 605 -68.97 91.78 -6.02
C LYS A 605 -67.68 91.79 -5.21
N LEU A 606 -67.54 92.72 -4.26
CA LEU A 606 -66.41 92.75 -3.32
C LEU A 606 -66.47 91.55 -2.35
N GLN A 607 -67.66 91.16 -1.87
CA GLN A 607 -67.84 89.96 -1.07
C GLN A 607 -67.53 88.68 -1.87
N GLN A 608 -67.94 88.60 -3.14
CA GLN A 608 -67.63 87.47 -4.01
C GLN A 608 -66.11 87.38 -4.27
N ALA A 609 -65.46 88.50 -4.61
CA ALA A 609 -64.02 88.57 -4.81
C ALA A 609 -63.22 88.21 -3.54
N ASN A 610 -63.67 88.64 -2.36
CA ASN A 610 -63.04 88.24 -1.09
C ASN A 610 -63.16 86.73 -0.83
N ARG A 611 -64.32 86.10 -1.07
CA ARG A 611 -64.47 84.63 -0.95
C ARG A 611 -63.58 83.86 -1.93
N GLU A 612 -63.36 84.42 -3.12
CA GLU A 612 -62.44 83.84 -4.12
C GLU A 612 -60.98 83.99 -3.68
N LEU A 613 -60.58 85.17 -3.16
CA LEU A 613 -59.26 85.42 -2.56
C LEU A 613 -58.98 84.55 -1.32
N GLU A 614 -59.95 84.39 -0.41
CA GLU A 614 -59.86 83.48 0.74
C GLU A 614 -59.63 82.04 0.29
N LYS A 615 -60.33 81.60 -0.76
CA LYS A 615 -60.18 80.26 -1.34
C LYS A 615 -58.83 80.08 -2.05
N GLU A 616 -58.31 81.10 -2.75
CA GLU A 616 -56.96 81.06 -3.32
C GLU A 616 -55.88 81.05 -2.21
N LEU A 617 -56.04 81.85 -1.16
CA LEU A 617 -55.14 81.85 -0.01
C LEU A 617 -55.11 80.47 0.68
N GLN A 618 -56.27 79.84 0.88
CA GLN A 618 -56.37 78.48 1.42
C GLN A 618 -55.67 77.45 0.51
N ASN A 619 -55.90 77.49 -0.80
CA ASN A 619 -55.21 76.62 -1.77
C ASN A 619 -53.69 76.83 -1.74
N VAL A 620 -53.20 78.07 -1.53
CA VAL A 620 -51.77 78.39 -1.42
C VAL A 620 -51.17 77.89 -0.10
N LEU A 621 -51.91 77.98 1.02
CA LEU A 621 -51.51 77.44 2.31
C LEU A 621 -51.37 75.91 2.26
N GLU A 622 -52.38 75.20 1.73
CA GLU A 622 -52.34 73.75 1.55
C GLU A 622 -51.18 73.33 0.62
N ARG A 623 -50.92 74.10 -0.43
CA ARG A 623 -49.79 73.85 -1.34
C ARG A 623 -48.43 74.10 -0.69
N ASN A 624 -48.30 75.07 0.21
CA ASN A 624 -47.07 75.29 0.99
C ASN A 624 -46.85 74.15 1.99
N GLN A 625 -47.87 73.74 2.75
CA GLN A 625 -47.77 72.58 3.66
C GLN A 625 -47.35 71.30 2.93
N LEU A 626 -47.87 71.06 1.72
CA LEU A 626 -47.45 69.94 0.87
C LEU A 626 -46.00 70.06 0.37
N LEU A 627 -45.48 71.28 0.18
CA LEU A 627 -44.08 71.52 -0.19
C LEU A 627 -43.14 71.36 1.00
N GLU A 628 -43.53 71.83 2.19
CA GLU A 628 -42.78 71.64 3.44
C GLU A 628 -42.66 70.16 3.80
N GLY A 629 -43.75 69.40 3.74
CA GLY A 629 -43.73 67.95 3.96
C GLY A 629 -42.84 67.20 2.95
N LYS A 630 -42.82 67.63 1.68
CA LYS A 630 -41.90 67.09 0.67
C LYS A 630 -40.44 67.45 0.95
N LEU A 631 -40.17 68.67 1.43
CA LEU A 631 -38.82 69.10 1.76
C LEU A 631 -38.27 68.37 2.98
N GLN A 632 -39.11 68.12 3.99
CA GLN A 632 -38.76 67.27 5.14
C GLN A 632 -38.46 65.83 4.71
N ALA A 633 -39.30 65.22 3.86
CA ALA A 633 -39.06 63.88 3.33
C ALA A 633 -37.73 63.79 2.54
N LEU A 634 -37.47 64.78 1.67
CA LEU A 634 -36.21 64.85 0.92
C LEU A 634 -34.99 65.02 1.84
N GLN A 635 -35.15 65.71 2.97
CA GLN A 635 -34.10 65.89 3.97
C GLN A 635 -33.84 64.61 4.77
N THR A 636 -34.85 63.81 5.09
CA THR A 636 -34.67 62.47 5.68
C THR A 636 -34.03 61.49 4.70
N ASP A 637 -34.42 61.52 3.41
CA ASP A 637 -33.81 60.68 2.37
C ASP A 637 -32.32 61.03 2.17
N TYR A 638 -31.97 62.31 2.21
CA TYR A 638 -30.59 62.76 2.13
C TYR A 638 -29.73 62.28 3.32
N GLN A 639 -30.27 62.30 4.55
CA GLN A 639 -29.60 61.75 5.72
C GLN A 639 -29.41 60.23 5.62
N ALA A 640 -30.42 59.50 5.15
CA ALA A 640 -30.32 58.06 4.91
C ALA A 640 -29.28 57.71 3.82
N LEU A 641 -29.17 58.54 2.77
CA LEU A 641 -28.12 58.41 1.75
C LEU A 641 -26.71 58.65 2.32
N GLN A 642 -26.52 59.68 3.15
CA GLN A 642 -25.23 59.91 3.82
C GLN A 642 -24.81 58.75 4.73
N GLN A 643 -25.76 58.15 5.47
CA GLN A 643 -25.49 56.96 6.30
C GLN A 643 -25.09 55.74 5.45
N ARG A 644 -25.76 55.52 4.31
CA ARG A 644 -25.38 54.46 3.35
C ARG A 644 -24.00 54.71 2.73
N GLU A 645 -23.68 55.95 2.37
CA GLU A 645 -22.36 56.33 1.84
C GLU A 645 -21.24 56.08 2.88
N ALA A 646 -21.49 56.38 4.16
CA ALA A 646 -20.57 56.09 5.25
C ALA A 646 -20.38 54.58 5.48
N ALA A 647 -21.47 53.80 5.46
CA ALA A 647 -21.42 52.34 5.57
C ALA A 647 -20.62 51.69 4.43
N ILE A 648 -20.87 52.11 3.18
CA ILE A 648 -20.14 51.62 2.00
C ILE A 648 -18.65 51.95 2.10
N ARG A 649 -18.25 53.15 2.58
CA ARG A 649 -16.84 53.48 2.85
C ARG A 649 -16.22 52.56 3.90
N GLY A 650 -16.97 52.20 4.95
CA GLY A 650 -16.52 51.23 5.97
C GLY A 650 -16.25 49.85 5.37
N SER A 651 -17.20 49.31 4.60
CA SER A 651 -17.06 48.01 3.94
C SER A 651 -15.90 47.99 2.94
N LEU A 652 -15.72 49.07 2.15
CA LEU A 652 -14.59 49.19 1.23
C LEU A 652 -13.24 49.12 1.96
N ALA A 653 -13.09 49.81 3.09
CA ALA A 653 -11.86 49.77 3.90
C ALA A 653 -11.59 48.36 4.49
N SER A 654 -12.62 47.59 4.85
CA SER A 654 -12.47 46.18 5.26
C SER A 654 -11.95 45.33 4.09
N LEU A 655 -12.59 45.44 2.93
CA LEU A 655 -12.22 44.68 1.73
C LEU A 655 -10.81 45.04 1.22
N GLU A 656 -10.36 46.29 1.35
CA GLU A 656 -8.99 46.70 1.05
C GLU A 656 -7.98 46.06 2.04
N SER A 657 -8.32 45.97 3.33
CA SER A 657 -7.51 45.30 4.35
C SER A 657 -7.44 43.78 4.14
N GLU A 658 -8.57 43.15 3.82
CA GLU A 658 -8.64 41.73 3.48
C GLU A 658 -7.86 41.41 2.20
N GLN A 659 -7.97 42.25 1.17
CA GLN A 659 -7.17 42.12 -0.05
C GLN A 659 -5.66 42.27 0.22
N ALA A 660 -5.24 43.14 1.14
CA ALA A 660 -3.85 43.25 1.57
C ALA A 660 -3.36 41.99 2.32
N SER A 661 -4.21 41.43 3.20
CA SER A 661 -3.94 40.16 3.90
C SER A 661 -3.78 38.97 2.93
N ILE A 662 -4.69 38.85 1.95
CA ILE A 662 -4.66 37.81 0.92
C ILE A 662 -3.39 37.94 0.05
N ARG A 663 -2.97 39.16 -0.31
CA ARG A 663 -1.69 39.39 -1.02
C ARG A 663 -0.49 38.90 -0.20
N HIS A 664 -0.40 39.27 1.09
CA HIS A 664 0.69 38.81 1.96
C HIS A 664 0.72 37.27 2.08
N MET A 665 -0.44 36.62 2.20
CA MET A 665 -0.53 35.16 2.24
C MET A 665 -0.03 34.54 0.90
N GLY A 666 -0.39 35.14 -0.23
CA GLY A 666 0.11 34.78 -1.56
C GLY A 666 1.64 34.88 -1.67
N ASP A 667 2.23 36.00 -1.25
CA ASP A 667 3.68 36.21 -1.25
C ASP A 667 4.42 35.18 -0.36
N GLN A 668 3.83 34.83 0.79
CA GLN A 668 4.36 33.81 1.70
C GLN A 668 4.25 32.40 1.11
N MET A 669 3.14 32.06 0.45
CA MET A 669 2.99 30.81 -0.30
C MET A 669 3.97 30.72 -1.47
N GLU A 670 4.20 31.80 -2.22
CA GLU A 670 5.21 31.82 -3.27
C GLU A 670 6.63 31.62 -2.72
N ALA A 671 7.00 32.32 -1.64
CA ALA A 671 8.31 32.15 -1.00
C ALA A 671 8.52 30.71 -0.54
N SER A 672 7.50 30.09 0.04
CA SER A 672 7.49 28.68 0.46
C SER A 672 7.62 27.74 -0.75
N LEU A 673 6.89 27.98 -1.84
CA LEU A 673 6.97 27.22 -3.08
C LEU A 673 8.37 27.35 -3.75
N ARG A 674 8.99 28.54 -3.69
CA ARG A 674 10.37 28.76 -4.15
C ARG A 674 11.37 27.97 -3.31
N ALA A 675 11.21 27.93 -1.98
CA ALA A 675 12.04 27.11 -1.09
C ALA A 675 11.90 25.61 -1.38
N VAL A 676 10.67 25.10 -1.53
CA VAL A 676 10.41 23.69 -1.86
C VAL A 676 10.97 23.30 -3.23
N LYS A 677 10.89 24.19 -4.25
CA LYS A 677 11.53 23.97 -5.56
C LYS A 677 13.05 23.82 -5.42
N LYS A 678 13.72 24.73 -4.69
CA LYS A 678 15.16 24.66 -4.42
C LYS A 678 15.55 23.38 -3.67
N ALA A 679 14.78 22.99 -2.65
CA ALA A 679 15.01 21.75 -1.90
C ALA A 679 14.92 20.50 -2.81
N LYS A 680 13.90 20.45 -3.69
CA LYS A 680 13.72 19.39 -4.68
C LYS A 680 14.87 19.31 -5.69
N GLU A 681 15.45 20.45 -6.06
CA GLU A 681 16.62 20.51 -6.93
C GLU A 681 17.89 20.01 -6.21
N THR A 682 18.11 20.37 -4.94
CA THR A 682 19.23 19.83 -4.15
C THR A 682 19.10 18.32 -3.90
N MET A 683 17.89 17.80 -3.65
CA MET A 683 17.68 16.34 -3.50
C MET A 683 17.93 15.60 -4.82
N ARG A 684 17.56 16.17 -5.97
CA ARG A 684 17.87 15.59 -7.29
C ARG A 684 19.37 15.50 -7.55
N ALA A 685 20.13 16.53 -7.17
CA ALA A 685 21.59 16.50 -7.27
C ALA A 685 22.21 15.39 -6.40
N GLN A 686 21.73 15.25 -5.15
CA GLN A 686 22.16 14.18 -4.25
C GLN A 686 21.80 12.78 -4.77
N VAL A 687 20.61 12.60 -5.37
CA VAL A 687 20.22 11.32 -5.99
C VAL A 687 21.15 10.98 -7.16
N ALA A 688 21.41 11.92 -8.07
CA ALA A 688 22.33 11.71 -9.18
C ALA A 688 23.78 11.41 -8.73
N GLU A 689 24.24 12.03 -7.64
CA GLU A 689 25.54 11.71 -7.01
C GLU A 689 25.56 10.26 -6.48
N LYS A 690 24.48 9.79 -5.83
CA LYS A 690 24.40 8.40 -5.35
C LYS A 690 24.21 7.39 -6.47
N GLU A 691 23.48 7.72 -7.53
CA GLU A 691 23.36 6.90 -8.75
C GLU A 691 24.72 6.72 -9.42
N ALA A 692 25.51 7.78 -9.58
CA ALA A 692 26.87 7.70 -10.12
C ALA A 692 27.82 6.90 -9.21
N ALA A 693 27.72 7.07 -7.88
CA ALA A 693 28.50 6.28 -6.93
C ALA A 693 28.14 4.78 -6.97
N LEU A 694 26.85 4.45 -7.14
CA LEU A 694 26.38 3.07 -7.31
C LEU A 694 26.88 2.46 -8.63
N GLN A 695 26.83 3.20 -9.74
CA GLN A 695 27.37 2.76 -11.03
C GLN A 695 28.88 2.45 -10.95
N ASN A 696 29.66 3.30 -10.28
CA ASN A 696 31.08 3.03 -10.04
C ASN A 696 31.27 1.71 -9.25
N LYS A 697 30.51 1.49 -8.17
CA LYS A 697 30.58 0.24 -7.40
C LYS A 697 30.07 -0.99 -8.17
N GLU A 698 29.12 -0.81 -9.08
CA GLU A 698 28.70 -1.88 -9.99
C GLU A 698 29.85 -2.25 -10.95
N THR A 699 30.57 -1.28 -11.51
CA THR A 699 31.74 -1.55 -12.36
C THR A 699 32.92 -2.19 -11.60
N GLU A 700 33.17 -1.79 -10.34
CA GLU A 700 34.15 -2.47 -9.48
C GLU A 700 33.75 -3.95 -9.25
N CYS A 701 32.48 -4.22 -8.93
CA CYS A 701 31.97 -5.57 -8.76
C CYS A 701 32.08 -6.41 -10.05
N GLN A 702 31.83 -5.83 -11.23
CA GLN A 702 32.00 -6.50 -12.51
C GLN A 702 33.47 -6.85 -12.79
N GLN A 703 34.41 -5.93 -12.50
CA GLN A 703 35.85 -6.19 -12.63
C GLN A 703 36.31 -7.32 -11.70
N LEU A 704 35.90 -7.30 -10.43
CA LEU A 704 36.21 -8.38 -9.48
C LEU A 704 35.61 -9.74 -9.90
N GLN A 705 34.42 -9.75 -10.51
CA GLN A 705 33.84 -10.98 -11.08
C GLN A 705 34.64 -11.52 -12.27
N GLU A 706 35.15 -10.64 -13.16
CA GLU A 706 36.08 -11.06 -14.21
C GLU A 706 37.38 -11.64 -13.65
N GLU A 707 37.98 -11.01 -12.64
CA GLU A 707 39.21 -11.48 -12.02
C GLU A 707 39.02 -12.84 -11.34
N VAL A 708 37.96 -13.03 -10.55
CA VAL A 708 37.60 -14.33 -9.99
C VAL A 708 37.37 -15.38 -11.08
N GLY A 709 36.76 -14.99 -12.22
CA GLY A 709 36.62 -15.84 -13.39
C GLY A 709 37.95 -16.29 -13.99
N ARG A 710 38.92 -15.36 -14.14
CA ARG A 710 40.28 -15.64 -14.63
C ARG A 710 41.06 -16.54 -13.66
N CYS A 711 41.00 -16.26 -12.35
CA CYS A 711 41.61 -17.08 -11.31
C CYS A 711 41.05 -18.51 -11.30
N ARG A 712 39.73 -18.67 -11.48
CA ARG A 712 39.08 -19.99 -11.60
C ARG A 712 39.57 -20.75 -12.83
N GLN A 713 39.62 -20.11 -14.00
CA GLN A 713 40.13 -20.73 -15.23
C GLN A 713 41.59 -21.20 -15.08
N LEU A 714 42.44 -20.42 -14.41
CA LEU A 714 43.83 -20.78 -14.11
C LEU A 714 43.92 -21.96 -13.13
N ALA A 715 43.07 -22.00 -12.11
CA ALA A 715 43.01 -23.13 -11.17
C ALA A 715 42.58 -24.43 -11.88
N GLU A 716 41.54 -24.38 -12.70
CA GLU A 716 41.10 -25.53 -13.51
C GLU A 716 42.16 -25.97 -14.54
N ALA A 717 42.96 -25.03 -15.08
CA ALA A 717 44.07 -25.38 -15.97
C ALA A 717 45.16 -26.17 -15.22
N ARG A 718 45.60 -25.68 -14.05
CA ARG A 718 46.56 -26.38 -13.18
C ARG A 718 46.05 -27.73 -12.69
N GLU A 719 44.74 -27.86 -12.43
CA GLU A 719 44.16 -29.15 -12.05
C GLU A 719 44.21 -30.17 -13.20
N ARG A 720 43.99 -29.73 -14.46
CA ARG A 720 44.15 -30.58 -15.64
C ARG A 720 45.62 -31.00 -15.84
N GLU A 721 46.57 -30.11 -15.58
CA GLU A 721 48.01 -30.39 -15.62
C GLU A 721 48.42 -31.41 -14.53
N LEU A 722 47.94 -31.24 -13.29
CA LEU A 722 48.18 -32.18 -12.19
C LEU A 722 47.65 -33.58 -12.51
N ARG A 723 46.39 -33.70 -12.95
CA ARG A 723 45.79 -34.99 -13.35
C ARG A 723 46.56 -35.66 -14.51
N ALA A 724 47.12 -34.87 -15.43
CA ALA A 724 47.97 -35.40 -16.50
C ALA A 724 49.29 -35.97 -15.94
N LEU A 725 49.96 -35.24 -15.05
CA LEU A 725 51.18 -35.68 -14.37
C LEU A 725 50.94 -36.93 -13.50
N GLU A 726 49.85 -36.96 -12.73
CA GLU A 726 49.42 -38.15 -11.96
C GLU A 726 49.27 -39.39 -12.86
N SER A 727 48.61 -39.23 -14.02
CA SER A 727 48.45 -40.31 -14.99
C SER A 727 49.78 -40.79 -15.59
N GLN A 728 50.74 -39.88 -15.77
CA GLN A 728 52.08 -40.19 -16.25
C GLN A 728 52.91 -40.92 -15.18
N CYS A 729 52.82 -40.51 -13.91
CA CYS A 729 53.43 -41.21 -12.78
C CYS A 729 52.85 -42.62 -12.64
N HIS A 730 51.52 -42.79 -12.74
CA HIS A 730 50.86 -44.10 -12.70
C HIS A 730 51.37 -45.03 -13.81
N GLN A 731 51.52 -44.52 -15.04
CA GLN A 731 52.10 -45.27 -16.16
C GLN A 731 53.58 -45.61 -15.97
N GLN A 732 54.35 -44.77 -15.26
CA GLN A 732 55.74 -45.08 -14.90
C GLN A 732 55.81 -46.17 -13.82
N THR A 733 54.99 -46.08 -12.77
CA THR A 733 54.89 -47.11 -11.73
C THR A 733 54.54 -48.47 -12.33
N GLN A 734 53.50 -48.55 -13.18
CA GLN A 734 53.13 -49.79 -13.86
C GLN A 734 54.24 -50.39 -14.73
N ARG A 735 55.12 -49.57 -15.33
CA ARG A 735 56.30 -50.05 -16.07
C ARG A 735 57.39 -50.57 -15.15
N ILE A 736 57.60 -49.92 -14.00
CA ILE A 736 58.54 -50.38 -12.97
C ILE A 736 58.06 -51.73 -12.40
N ASP A 737 56.78 -51.85 -12.06
CA ASP A 737 56.20 -53.09 -11.54
C ASP A 737 56.30 -54.24 -12.55
N ALA A 738 56.07 -53.97 -13.85
CA ALA A 738 56.26 -54.95 -14.91
C ALA A 738 57.72 -55.43 -15.03
N LEU A 739 58.69 -54.50 -15.00
CA LEU A 739 60.12 -54.83 -15.03
C LEU A 739 60.55 -55.60 -13.77
N MET A 740 60.02 -55.24 -12.59
CA MET A 740 60.23 -55.96 -11.34
C MET A 740 59.66 -57.38 -11.40
N ALA A 741 58.50 -57.58 -12.04
CA ALA A 741 57.92 -58.91 -12.26
C ALA A 741 58.75 -59.76 -13.24
N GLU A 742 59.27 -59.18 -14.32
CA GLU A 742 60.21 -59.87 -15.24
C GLU A 742 61.52 -60.25 -14.55
N HIS A 743 62.08 -59.37 -13.70
CA HIS A 743 63.26 -59.69 -12.88
C HIS A 743 62.97 -60.76 -11.83
N GLY A 744 61.80 -60.73 -11.17
CA GLY A 744 61.37 -61.77 -10.23
C GLY A 744 61.28 -63.16 -10.87
N GLN A 745 60.83 -63.25 -12.12
CA GLN A 745 60.80 -64.51 -12.87
C GLN A 745 62.19 -65.05 -13.25
N ARG A 746 63.24 -64.22 -13.20
CA ARG A 746 64.64 -64.68 -13.36
C ARG A 746 65.30 -65.14 -12.04
N GLY A 747 64.59 -65.05 -10.91
CA GLY A 747 65.13 -65.35 -9.58
C GLY A 747 65.22 -66.83 -9.17
N LEU A 748 64.95 -67.78 -10.07
CA LEU A 748 65.02 -69.23 -9.79
C LEU A 748 66.22 -69.91 -10.46
N GLY A 749 67.41 -69.38 -10.19
CA GLY A 749 68.70 -69.97 -10.53
C GLY A 749 69.80 -69.39 -9.63
N ALA A 750 70.58 -70.26 -8.98
CA ALA A 750 71.67 -69.89 -8.09
C ALA A 750 73.02 -70.35 -8.66
N PRO A 751 74.14 -69.90 -8.07
CA PRO A 751 74.70 -68.56 -8.19
C PRO A 751 75.92 -68.56 -9.15
N ASP A 752 76.48 -67.39 -9.45
CA ASP A 752 77.86 -67.31 -9.94
C ASP A 752 78.53 -65.99 -9.50
N ASP A 753 79.85 -66.02 -9.32
CA ASP A 753 80.61 -64.90 -8.73
C ASP A 753 81.04 -63.86 -9.78
N SER A 754 80.72 -62.57 -9.57
CA SER A 754 81.50 -61.47 -10.17
C SER A 754 81.40 -60.18 -9.37
N ALA A 755 82.54 -59.78 -8.80
CA ALA A 755 82.72 -58.58 -7.99
C ALA A 755 82.54 -57.24 -8.75
N HIS A 756 82.09 -56.22 -8.00
CA HIS A 756 82.19 -54.77 -8.26
C HIS A 756 81.54 -54.23 -9.56
N GLN A 757 80.61 -53.27 -9.50
CA GLN A 757 80.84 -51.91 -8.99
C GLN A 757 79.54 -51.22 -8.52
N GLU A 758 79.66 -50.32 -7.55
CA GLU A 758 78.66 -49.27 -7.29
C GLU A 758 78.66 -48.23 -8.43
N PRO A 759 77.56 -47.49 -8.62
CA PRO A 759 77.60 -46.14 -8.06
C PRO A 759 76.32 -45.76 -7.32
N ALA A 760 76.47 -45.30 -6.07
CA ALA A 760 75.41 -44.59 -5.37
C ALA A 760 75.26 -43.17 -5.94
N THR A 761 74.10 -42.85 -6.51
CA THR A 761 73.69 -41.47 -6.84
C THR A 761 72.48 -41.07 -5.98
N PRO A 762 72.57 -40.01 -5.17
CA PRO A 762 71.51 -39.64 -4.24
C PRO A 762 70.32 -38.98 -4.94
N LEU A 763 69.12 -39.27 -4.43
CA LEU A 763 67.86 -38.61 -4.82
C LEU A 763 67.87 -37.14 -4.42
N ALA A 764 68.23 -36.26 -5.35
CA ALA A 764 68.14 -34.80 -5.22
C ALA A 764 66.96 -34.26 -6.04
N LEU A 765 65.73 -34.48 -5.56
CA LEU A 765 64.51 -33.95 -6.20
C LEU A 765 63.93 -32.75 -5.43
N CYS A 766 64.01 -31.59 -6.09
CA CYS A 766 63.04 -30.49 -6.00
C CYS A 766 62.64 -29.95 -4.60
N GLN A 767 63.58 -29.26 -3.93
CA GLN A 767 63.16 -28.07 -3.17
C GLN A 767 62.81 -26.94 -4.15
N ALA A 768 61.54 -26.87 -4.56
CA ALA A 768 61.02 -25.70 -5.27
C ALA A 768 60.75 -24.58 -4.24
N GLN A 769 61.47 -23.47 -4.34
CA GLN A 769 61.26 -22.31 -3.48
C GLN A 769 59.91 -21.66 -3.78
N VAL A 770 59.02 -21.62 -2.79
CA VAL A 770 57.78 -20.84 -2.88
C VAL A 770 58.12 -19.40 -2.51
N GLU A 771 58.50 -18.59 -3.50
CA GLU A 771 58.64 -17.14 -3.33
C GLU A 771 57.26 -16.49 -3.15
N THR A 772 56.85 -16.30 -1.89
CA THR A 772 55.69 -15.49 -1.52
C THR A 772 56.02 -14.00 -1.66
N GLN A 773 55.79 -13.43 -2.84
CA GLN A 773 55.71 -11.97 -2.96
C GLN A 773 54.46 -11.45 -2.23
N PRO A 774 54.58 -10.47 -1.32
CA PRO A 774 53.43 -9.84 -0.69
C PRO A 774 52.77 -8.86 -1.67
N GLY A 775 51.48 -9.07 -1.95
CA GLY A 775 50.66 -8.11 -2.70
C GLY A 775 50.45 -6.83 -1.88
N GLY A 776 51.17 -5.77 -2.22
CA GLY A 776 50.98 -4.45 -1.62
C GLY A 776 49.72 -3.76 -2.15
N ALA A 777 48.87 -3.25 -1.26
CA ALA A 777 47.76 -2.39 -1.62
C ALA A 777 48.22 -0.96 -1.92
N GLY A 778 47.57 -0.30 -2.87
CA GLY A 778 47.81 1.10 -3.27
C GLY A 778 46.77 1.58 -4.27
#